data_AF-A0A067T7B3-F1
#
_entry.id   AF-A0A067T7B3-F1
#
_cell.length_a   1.000
_cell.length_b   1.000
_cell.length_c   1.000
_cell.angle_alpha   90.00
_cell.angle_beta   90.00
_cell.angle_gamma   90.00
#
_symmetry.space_group_name_H-M   'P 1'
#
loop_
_entity.id
_entity.type
_entity.pdbx_description
1 polymer ?
#
loop_
_entity_poly.entity_id
_entity_poly.type
_entity_poly.pdbx_seq_one_letter_code
_entity_poly.pdbx_strand_id
1 'polypeptide(L)'
;MSSSGVEPPLKLLSLDGGGIRGLSELLMIKEVMHRLMFEENSKQRDDGIPPRGVPKPCDYFDLIGGTGTGGIIALMLGRLRMDVDMAIEQYCNLVQEVFSDAKALGGNGKFSATKLEKVIKSVVQAITGDSESPLQEADQGVTCRTFVCALNAHNMDGNIPQLFRTYQSRQVPFDCKIWEAARATSAMPTLFEHIEIGRQQPFIDGGLGRNNPSWVVLYEAKDLFKDRQIGCLVSIGTGKPEVISIQSPRLFPQFIPTKVLEALKAIATGCEDTHQAMLRLLAHLPNTYFRLNVEQGMQGIDVSEWEKSSHVEAHTTQYMKTREVDVRIDQLVNAIRTPTGQITMEQLISPRRSITVKESSTLASIVDKHLADDIRKWLSPPDSSKTRYEADERRQSDTCSWFLEGSRFLEWKAIPGFLWVKGKVGCGKTVLSSSIINRLSEPDRTPFGIANFFFDGRNSQNTQQHHDQLIRSLISQFSHQRGGIPANLAALYKLCGDSQQPSVNQLQDALEGILNEFFDTYIVIDALDECTDLEKTLNWVRNIVLGTPAGRKVEGCHIVVTSRPLEAITKVFTVLDPHSIDVGEAPENRDIMKYLNFQMESKFENCDEETRKKIKSKLEDGADGSFRWVALQLAEDWTRFITESWS
;
A
#
# COMPACT_ATOMS: atom_id res chain seq x y z
N MET A 1 -11.42 41.77 24.95
CA MET A 1 -10.52 40.65 25.28
C MET A 1 -11.22 39.37 24.86
N SER A 2 -11.02 38.94 23.61
CA SER A 2 -11.61 37.71 23.07
C SER A 2 -10.80 36.51 23.55
N SER A 3 -11.50 35.48 24.02
CA SER A 3 -10.96 34.17 24.37
C SER A 3 -9.96 33.67 23.32
N SER A 4 -8.81 33.17 23.76
CA SER A 4 -7.76 32.54 22.96
C SER A 4 -8.34 31.60 21.90
N GLY A 5 -8.36 32.05 20.63
CA GLY A 5 -9.00 31.37 19.51
C GLY A 5 -8.18 30.19 19.00
N VAL A 6 -8.50 28.99 19.47
CA VAL A 6 -8.03 27.73 18.89
C VAL A 6 -9.03 27.35 17.80
N GLU A 7 -8.59 27.28 16.54
CA GLU A 7 -9.44 26.81 15.45
C GLU A 7 -9.89 25.35 15.68
N PRO A 8 -11.12 24.98 15.30
CA PRO A 8 -11.61 23.62 15.51
C PRO A 8 -10.79 22.59 14.74
N PRO A 9 -10.71 21.33 15.24
CA PRO A 9 -10.01 20.27 14.52
C PRO A 9 -10.58 20.00 13.14
N LEU A 10 -9.71 19.60 12.21
CA LEU A 10 -9.99 19.42 10.79
C LEU A 10 -10.93 18.25 10.53
N LYS A 11 -11.88 18.47 9.63
CA LYS A 11 -12.76 17.46 9.06
C LYS A 11 -12.44 17.32 7.58
N LEU A 12 -11.92 16.17 7.21
CA LEU A 12 -11.41 15.89 5.87
C LEU A 12 -12.29 14.85 5.18
N LEU A 13 -12.62 15.05 3.90
CA LEU A 13 -13.40 14.13 3.08
C LEU A 13 -12.58 13.67 1.86
N SER A 14 -12.53 12.36 1.64
CA SER A 14 -11.87 11.69 0.52
C SER A 14 -12.89 10.84 -0.23
N LEU A 15 -13.01 11.06 -1.54
CA LEU A 15 -13.98 10.38 -2.42
C LEU A 15 -13.25 9.60 -3.52
N ASP A 16 -13.61 8.33 -3.69
CA ASP A 16 -12.96 7.41 -4.61
C ASP A 16 -13.49 7.56 -6.05
N GLY A 17 -12.70 7.14 -7.04
CA GLY A 17 -13.19 6.99 -8.42
C GLY A 17 -13.91 5.65 -8.64
N GLY A 18 -15.03 5.66 -9.38
CA GLY A 18 -15.77 4.41 -9.60
C GLY A 18 -16.91 4.39 -10.62
N GLY A 19 -17.08 5.41 -11.47
CA GLY A 19 -18.14 5.42 -12.49
C GLY A 19 -19.53 5.54 -11.86
N ILE A 20 -20.55 4.89 -12.43
CA ILE A 20 -21.93 4.88 -11.87
C ILE A 20 -21.99 4.57 -10.36
N ARG A 21 -21.05 3.76 -9.87
CA ARG A 21 -20.96 3.39 -8.44
C ARG A 21 -20.68 4.57 -7.51
N GLY A 22 -20.24 5.73 -8.03
CA GLY A 22 -20.17 7.00 -7.28
C GLY A 22 -21.51 7.44 -6.67
N LEU A 23 -22.65 6.97 -7.19
CA LEU A 23 -23.95 7.15 -6.55
C LEU A 23 -23.97 6.60 -5.12
N SER A 24 -23.23 5.52 -4.85
CA SER A 24 -23.08 4.94 -3.52
C SER A 24 -22.48 5.95 -2.53
N GLU A 25 -21.51 6.75 -2.97
CA GLU A 25 -20.87 7.78 -2.13
C GLU A 25 -21.87 8.85 -1.72
N LEU A 26 -22.63 9.36 -2.68
CA LEU A 26 -23.65 10.38 -2.43
C LEU A 26 -24.76 9.87 -1.49
N LEU A 27 -25.18 8.61 -1.63
CA LEU A 27 -26.16 8.00 -0.72
C LEU A 27 -25.62 7.86 0.71
N MET A 28 -24.35 7.47 0.87
CA MET A 28 -23.71 7.40 2.19
C MET A 28 -23.53 8.79 2.82
N ILE A 29 -23.14 9.80 2.02
CA ILE A 29 -23.07 11.19 2.49
C ILE A 29 -24.46 11.69 2.87
N LYS A 30 -25.50 11.38 2.09
CA LYS A 30 -26.88 11.77 2.39
C LYS A 30 -27.32 11.25 3.75
N GLU A 31 -27.03 9.99 4.05
CA GLU A 31 -27.33 9.38 5.36
C GLU A 31 -26.59 10.11 6.50
N VAL A 32 -25.28 10.36 6.34
CA VAL A 32 -24.48 11.10 7.34
C VAL A 32 -25.03 12.52 7.58
N MET A 33 -25.32 13.27 6.51
CA MET A 33 -25.82 14.65 6.61
C MET A 33 -27.24 14.70 7.18
N HIS A 34 -28.08 13.71 6.88
CA HIS A 34 -29.42 13.58 7.47
C HIS A 34 -29.35 13.29 8.98
N ARG A 35 -28.46 12.38 9.42
CA ARG A 35 -28.26 12.12 10.86
C ARG A 35 -27.68 13.33 11.58
N LEU A 36 -26.74 14.08 10.96
CA LEU A 36 -26.24 15.34 11.50
C LEU A 36 -27.37 16.36 11.72
N MET A 37 -28.23 16.54 10.71
CA MET A 37 -29.42 17.41 10.83
C MET A 37 -30.31 16.98 12.00
N PHE A 38 -30.61 15.67 12.12
CA PHE A 38 -31.45 15.17 13.20
C PHE A 38 -30.87 15.48 14.58
N GLU A 39 -29.58 15.19 14.75
CA GLU A 39 -28.81 15.41 15.97
C GLU A 39 -28.72 16.89 16.35
N GLU A 40 -28.46 17.78 15.39
CA GLU A 40 -28.44 19.22 15.63
C GLU A 40 -29.82 19.79 15.96
N ASN A 41 -30.86 19.34 15.26
CA ASN A 41 -32.24 19.76 15.52
C ASN A 41 -32.74 19.27 16.88
N SER A 42 -32.27 18.13 17.36
CA SER A 42 -32.55 17.68 18.73
C SER A 42 -32.02 18.68 19.75
N LYS A 43 -30.74 19.07 19.62
CA LYS A 43 -30.10 20.05 20.51
C LYS A 43 -30.74 21.44 20.41
N GLN A 44 -31.03 21.89 19.18
CA GLN A 44 -31.67 23.18 18.94
C GLN A 44 -33.07 23.26 19.55
N ARG A 45 -33.84 22.17 19.54
CA ARG A 45 -35.14 22.11 20.23
C ARG A 45 -35.01 22.31 21.73
N ASP A 46 -34.00 21.71 22.35
CA ASP A 46 -33.71 21.91 23.78
C ASP A 46 -33.32 23.37 24.08
N ASP A 47 -32.67 24.05 23.13
CA ASP A 47 -32.24 25.45 23.21
C ASP A 47 -33.31 26.47 22.71
N GLY A 48 -34.49 26.02 22.26
CA GLY A 48 -35.57 26.88 21.74
C GLY A 48 -35.31 27.48 20.35
N ILE A 49 -34.38 26.92 19.58
CA ILE A 49 -33.98 27.36 18.22
C ILE A 49 -34.80 26.59 17.16
N PRO A 50 -35.31 27.25 16.09
CA PRO A 50 -36.05 26.59 15.02
C PRO A 50 -35.23 25.51 14.27
N PRO A 51 -35.84 24.40 13.85
CA PRO A 51 -35.15 23.33 13.15
C PRO A 51 -34.61 23.79 11.79
N ARG A 52 -33.45 23.27 11.42
CA ARG A 52 -32.80 23.49 10.12
C ARG A 52 -33.03 22.31 9.17
N GLY A 53 -32.93 22.57 7.87
CA GLY A 53 -32.87 21.53 6.85
C GLY A 53 -31.53 20.79 6.84
N VAL A 54 -31.40 19.81 5.95
CA VAL A 54 -30.16 19.04 5.79
C VAL A 54 -29.01 19.99 5.42
N PRO A 55 -27.92 20.04 6.20
CA PRO A 55 -26.81 20.94 5.91
C PRO A 55 -26.02 20.52 4.67
N LYS A 56 -25.25 21.46 4.10
CA LYS A 56 -24.37 21.17 2.96
C LYS A 56 -23.05 20.59 3.44
N PRO A 57 -22.45 19.62 2.72
CA PRO A 57 -21.16 19.06 3.13
C PRO A 57 -20.04 20.10 3.24
N CYS A 58 -20.03 21.13 2.38
CA CYS A 58 -19.06 22.23 2.46
C CYS A 58 -19.16 23.10 3.73
N ASP A 59 -20.25 23.00 4.49
CA ASP A 59 -20.38 23.70 5.77
C ASP A 59 -19.69 22.94 6.91
N TYR A 60 -19.36 21.66 6.70
CA TYR A 60 -18.85 20.75 7.72
C TYR A 60 -17.43 20.29 7.47
N PHE A 61 -17.02 20.11 6.21
CA PHE A 61 -15.68 19.66 5.85
C PHE A 61 -14.78 20.85 5.51
N ASP A 62 -13.57 20.86 6.07
CA ASP A 62 -12.55 21.89 5.76
C ASP A 62 -11.87 21.61 4.41
N LEU A 63 -11.76 20.33 4.03
CA LEU A 63 -11.14 19.88 2.78
C LEU A 63 -11.89 18.70 2.19
N ILE A 64 -12.22 18.78 0.90
CA ILE A 64 -12.81 17.70 0.11
C ILE A 64 -11.87 17.38 -1.06
N GLY A 65 -11.38 16.15 -1.14
CA GLY A 65 -10.56 15.66 -2.24
C GLY A 65 -11.22 14.48 -2.94
N GLY A 66 -11.10 14.42 -4.27
CA GLY A 66 -11.69 13.34 -5.06
C GLY A 66 -10.86 12.94 -6.28
N THR A 67 -11.04 11.68 -6.71
CA THR A 67 -10.45 11.12 -7.94
C THR A 67 -11.55 10.54 -8.81
N GLY A 68 -11.39 10.50 -10.14
CA GLY A 68 -12.42 9.92 -11.02
C GLY A 68 -13.76 10.64 -10.88
N THR A 69 -14.82 9.85 -10.76
CA THR A 69 -16.18 10.32 -10.43
C THR A 69 -16.29 10.92 -9.03
N GLY A 70 -15.52 10.45 -8.04
CA GLY A 70 -15.41 11.09 -6.73
C GLY A 70 -14.85 12.51 -6.82
N GLY A 71 -14.03 12.81 -7.83
CA GLY A 71 -13.60 14.18 -8.16
C GLY A 71 -14.74 15.07 -8.66
N ILE A 72 -15.64 14.54 -9.50
CA ILE A 72 -16.87 15.25 -9.91
C ILE A 72 -17.75 15.53 -8.70
N ILE A 73 -17.95 14.53 -7.84
CA ILE A 73 -18.74 14.67 -6.60
C ILE A 73 -18.09 15.68 -5.65
N ALA A 74 -16.75 15.67 -5.50
CA ALA A 74 -16.02 16.66 -4.72
C ALA A 74 -16.29 18.10 -5.21
N LEU A 75 -16.29 18.33 -6.53
CA LEU A 75 -16.63 19.63 -7.12
C LEU A 75 -18.10 20.00 -6.88
N MET A 76 -19.04 19.06 -6.99
CA MET A 76 -20.47 19.30 -6.70
C MET A 76 -20.69 19.73 -5.25
N LEU A 77 -20.14 18.98 -4.29
CA LEU A 77 -20.37 19.20 -2.86
C LEU A 77 -19.56 20.36 -2.29
N GLY A 78 -18.33 20.56 -2.77
CA GLY A 78 -17.40 21.58 -2.28
C GLY A 78 -17.47 22.87 -3.10
N ARG A 79 -17.01 22.82 -4.35
CA ARG A 79 -16.84 24.02 -5.20
C ARG A 79 -18.16 24.64 -5.65
N LEU A 80 -19.14 23.80 -6.00
CA LEU A 80 -20.48 24.22 -6.44
C LEU A 80 -21.46 24.34 -5.26
N ARG A 81 -21.05 23.94 -4.05
CA ARG A 81 -21.80 24.06 -2.79
C ARG A 81 -23.23 23.51 -2.91
N MET A 82 -23.40 22.39 -3.61
CA MET A 82 -24.68 21.70 -3.71
C MET A 82 -25.03 21.03 -2.38
N ASP A 83 -26.32 21.01 -2.04
CA ASP A 83 -26.81 20.01 -1.10
C ASP A 83 -26.76 18.61 -1.74
N VAL A 84 -26.90 17.58 -0.91
CA VAL A 84 -26.67 16.20 -1.35
C VAL A 84 -27.79 15.71 -2.28
N ASP A 85 -29.02 16.19 -2.12
CA ASP A 85 -30.14 15.81 -2.98
C ASP A 85 -29.95 16.35 -4.40
N MET A 86 -29.58 17.63 -4.51
CA MET A 86 -29.21 18.23 -5.79
C MET A 86 -28.02 17.52 -6.43
N ALA A 87 -26.99 17.19 -5.64
CA ALA A 87 -25.82 16.47 -6.15
C ALA A 87 -26.18 15.08 -6.69
N ILE A 88 -27.07 14.33 -6.02
CA ILE A 88 -27.59 13.04 -6.51
C ILE A 88 -28.31 13.21 -7.84
N GLU A 89 -29.22 14.18 -7.94
CA GLU A 89 -29.97 14.43 -9.17
C GLU A 89 -29.03 14.75 -10.34
N GLN A 90 -28.11 15.70 -10.14
CA GLN A 90 -27.18 16.11 -11.19
C GLN A 90 -26.20 14.98 -11.56
N TYR A 91 -25.77 14.17 -10.59
CA TYR A 91 -24.90 13.03 -10.84
C TYR A 91 -25.60 11.93 -11.65
N CYS A 92 -26.83 11.55 -11.28
CA CYS A 92 -27.62 10.57 -12.02
C CYS A 92 -27.87 11.02 -13.46
N ASN A 93 -28.27 12.28 -13.64
CA ASN A 93 -28.45 12.88 -14.97
C ASN A 93 -27.15 12.85 -15.78
N LEU A 94 -26.02 13.19 -15.15
CA LEU A 94 -24.71 13.16 -15.79
C LEU A 94 -24.34 11.76 -16.28
N VAL A 95 -24.43 10.76 -15.41
CA VAL A 95 -24.03 9.39 -15.72
C VAL A 95 -24.95 8.79 -16.78
N GLN A 96 -26.27 9.03 -16.69
CA GLN A 96 -27.24 8.60 -17.70
C GLN A 96 -26.92 9.20 -19.08
N GLU A 97 -26.79 10.53 -19.17
CA GLU A 97 -26.50 11.19 -20.44
C GLU A 97 -25.16 10.75 -21.03
N VAL A 98 -24.13 10.60 -20.20
CA VAL A 98 -22.79 10.30 -20.69
C VAL A 98 -22.65 8.87 -21.19
N PHE A 99 -23.31 7.91 -20.53
CA PHE A 99 -23.16 6.49 -20.84
C PHE A 99 -24.30 5.88 -21.67
N SER A 100 -25.36 6.63 -21.99
CA SER A 100 -26.46 6.15 -22.83
C SER A 100 -26.04 5.83 -24.27
N ASP A 101 -25.04 6.54 -24.80
CA ASP A 101 -24.66 6.48 -26.22
C ASP A 101 -23.18 6.10 -26.38
N ALA A 102 -22.90 4.80 -26.52
CA ALA A 102 -21.57 4.33 -26.92
C ALA A 102 -21.28 4.72 -28.38
N LYS A 103 -20.04 5.12 -28.69
CA LYS A 103 -19.64 5.48 -30.06
C LYS A 103 -19.74 4.25 -30.97
N ALA A 104 -20.44 4.38 -32.10
CA ALA A 104 -20.72 3.26 -33.01
C ALA A 104 -19.48 2.78 -33.82
N LEU A 105 -18.59 3.68 -34.24
CA LEU A 105 -17.36 3.39 -35.03
C LEU A 105 -16.36 4.56 -34.92
N GLY A 106 -15.08 4.27 -34.67
CA GLY A 106 -13.95 5.22 -34.77
C GLY A 106 -13.76 6.21 -33.60
N GLY A 107 -12.49 6.43 -33.19
CA GLY A 107 -12.08 7.37 -32.14
C GLY A 107 -11.38 6.70 -30.94
N ASN A 108 -10.68 7.50 -30.11
CA ASN A 108 -9.92 7.00 -28.96
C ASN A 108 -10.79 6.94 -27.69
N GLY A 109 -11.75 6.01 -27.60
CA GLY A 109 -12.54 5.78 -26.37
C GLY A 109 -13.99 5.37 -26.64
N LYS A 110 -14.60 4.64 -25.69
CA LYS A 110 -15.95 4.06 -25.80
C LYS A 110 -17.08 5.12 -25.82
N PHE A 111 -16.90 6.24 -25.14
CA PHE A 111 -17.93 7.28 -24.96
C PHE A 111 -17.46 8.67 -25.41
N SER A 112 -18.42 9.58 -25.61
CA SER A 112 -18.15 10.92 -26.13
C SER A 112 -17.61 11.87 -25.05
N ALA A 113 -16.34 12.25 -25.20
CA ALA A 113 -15.70 13.30 -24.39
C ALA A 113 -16.44 14.65 -24.48
N THR A 114 -16.96 15.01 -25.66
CA THR A 114 -17.70 16.26 -25.88
C THR A 114 -19.09 16.23 -25.24
N LYS A 115 -19.74 15.05 -25.18
CA LYS A 115 -21.01 14.89 -24.44
C LYS A 115 -20.77 15.08 -22.94
N LEU A 116 -19.73 14.45 -22.38
CA LEU A 116 -19.33 14.64 -20.99
C LEU A 116 -19.00 16.11 -20.67
N GLU A 117 -18.23 16.78 -21.52
CA GLU A 117 -17.96 18.22 -21.37
C GLU A 117 -19.25 19.04 -21.34
N LYS A 118 -20.15 18.82 -22.33
CA LYS A 118 -21.40 19.57 -22.43
C LYS A 118 -22.27 19.42 -21.19
N VAL A 119 -22.39 18.20 -20.66
CA VAL A 119 -23.21 17.94 -19.48
C VAL A 119 -22.60 18.60 -18.24
N ILE A 120 -21.28 18.49 -18.04
CA ILE A 120 -20.60 19.19 -16.94
C ILE A 120 -20.78 20.71 -17.05
N LYS A 121 -20.60 21.29 -18.25
CA LYS A 121 -20.83 22.72 -18.50
C LYS A 121 -22.24 23.18 -18.16
N SER A 122 -23.26 22.37 -18.48
CA SER A 122 -24.65 22.67 -18.10
C SER A 122 -24.83 22.72 -16.58
N VAL A 123 -24.23 21.78 -15.84
CA VAL A 123 -24.26 21.78 -14.37
C VAL A 123 -23.57 23.03 -13.82
N VAL A 124 -22.39 23.37 -14.33
CA VAL A 124 -21.64 24.57 -13.92
C VAL A 124 -22.45 25.84 -14.21
N GLN A 125 -23.02 25.96 -15.41
CA GLN A 125 -23.87 27.08 -15.82
C GLN A 125 -25.08 27.26 -14.90
N ALA A 126 -25.75 26.16 -14.53
CA ALA A 126 -26.95 26.21 -13.69
C ALA A 126 -26.65 26.75 -12.28
N ILE A 127 -25.46 26.48 -11.74
CA ILE A 127 -25.06 26.94 -10.39
C ILE A 127 -24.42 28.32 -10.40
N THR A 128 -23.50 28.55 -11.33
CA THR A 128 -22.62 29.73 -11.31
C THR A 128 -23.12 30.87 -12.19
N GLY A 129 -24.01 30.58 -13.14
CA GLY A 129 -24.38 31.52 -14.20
C GLY A 129 -23.38 31.62 -15.35
N ASP A 130 -22.25 30.88 -15.30
CA ASP A 130 -21.22 30.89 -16.33
C ASP A 130 -20.58 29.49 -16.49
N SER A 131 -20.83 28.82 -17.62
CA SER A 131 -20.28 27.51 -17.96
C SER A 131 -18.75 27.48 -18.00
N GLU A 132 -18.09 28.62 -18.18
CA GLU A 132 -16.64 28.76 -18.24
C GLU A 132 -16.05 29.29 -16.92
N SER A 133 -16.83 29.22 -15.82
CA SER A 133 -16.41 29.67 -14.49
C SER A 133 -15.04 29.10 -14.08
N PRO A 134 -14.17 29.96 -13.50
CA PRO A 134 -12.85 29.53 -13.05
C PRO A 134 -12.96 28.52 -11.89
N LEU A 135 -12.04 27.56 -11.86
CA LEU A 135 -11.95 26.58 -10.78
C LEU A 135 -11.62 27.27 -9.45
N GLN A 136 -10.65 28.18 -9.46
CA GLN A 136 -10.22 28.91 -8.27
C GLN A 136 -11.28 29.91 -7.81
N GLU A 137 -11.59 29.88 -6.52
CA GLU A 137 -12.39 30.90 -5.85
C GLU A 137 -11.48 32.06 -5.40
N ALA A 138 -12.04 33.27 -5.31
CA ALA A 138 -11.36 34.35 -4.60
C ALA A 138 -11.29 33.99 -3.10
N ASP A 139 -10.11 34.09 -2.49
CA ASP A 139 -9.83 33.62 -1.11
C ASP A 139 -10.69 34.26 0.01
N GLN A 140 -11.60 35.19 -0.30
CA GLN A 140 -12.44 35.86 0.69
C GLN A 140 -13.57 34.95 1.19
N GLY A 141 -13.35 34.34 2.35
CA GLY A 141 -14.42 33.68 3.13
C GLY A 141 -14.72 32.23 2.74
N VAL A 142 -13.88 31.59 1.94
CA VAL A 142 -14.03 30.16 1.58
C VAL A 142 -13.60 29.28 2.77
N THR A 143 -14.57 28.58 3.36
CA THR A 143 -14.37 27.68 4.52
C THR A 143 -14.00 26.25 4.12
N CYS A 144 -14.55 25.75 3.01
CA CYS A 144 -14.29 24.42 2.47
C CYS A 144 -13.41 24.51 1.23
N ARG A 145 -12.22 23.92 1.30
CA ARG A 145 -11.29 23.80 0.19
C ARG A 145 -11.57 22.51 -0.58
N THR A 146 -11.43 22.56 -1.90
CA THR A 146 -11.66 21.37 -2.75
C THR A 146 -10.55 21.18 -3.78
N PHE A 147 -10.15 19.94 -4.00
CA PHE A 147 -9.26 19.58 -5.11
C PHE A 147 -9.69 18.28 -5.78
N VAL A 148 -9.26 18.11 -7.03
CA VAL A 148 -9.42 16.85 -7.77
C VAL A 148 -8.09 16.35 -8.32
N CYS A 149 -7.95 15.02 -8.40
CA CYS A 149 -6.74 14.35 -8.90
C CYS A 149 -6.87 14.01 -10.39
N ALA A 150 -5.88 14.39 -11.19
CA ALA A 150 -5.72 13.87 -12.56
C ALA A 150 -4.25 13.51 -12.81
N LEU A 151 -3.97 12.73 -13.85
CA LEU A 151 -2.60 12.39 -14.23
C LEU A 151 -2.26 12.96 -15.58
N ASN A 152 -1.03 13.43 -15.71
CA ASN A 152 -0.51 13.84 -17.01
C ASN A 152 -0.23 12.58 -17.83
N ALA A 153 -0.82 12.49 -19.03
CA ALA A 153 -0.72 11.30 -19.89
C ALA A 153 0.71 11.01 -20.35
N HIS A 154 1.62 11.99 -20.32
CA HIS A 154 3.04 11.77 -20.62
C HIS A 154 3.83 11.17 -19.44
N ASN A 155 3.27 11.19 -18.22
CA ASN A 155 3.95 10.75 -16.99
C ASN A 155 3.08 9.76 -16.18
N MET A 156 2.45 8.81 -16.88
CA MET A 156 1.61 7.78 -16.25
C MET A 156 2.38 6.91 -15.24
N ASP A 157 3.67 6.63 -15.49
CA ASP A 157 4.51 5.81 -14.61
C ASP A 157 4.91 6.54 -13.30
N GLY A 158 4.82 7.88 -13.29
CA GLY A 158 5.18 8.72 -12.15
C GLY A 158 4.18 8.64 -10.99
N ASN A 159 2.87 8.46 -11.28
CA ASN A 159 1.78 8.26 -10.29
C ASN A 159 1.80 9.32 -9.16
N ILE A 160 2.27 10.52 -9.51
CA ILE A 160 2.09 11.74 -8.75
C ILE A 160 0.97 12.48 -9.47
N PRO A 161 -0.22 12.62 -8.87
CA PRO A 161 -1.33 13.31 -9.52
C PRO A 161 -1.03 14.82 -9.62
N GLN A 162 -1.46 15.43 -10.73
CA GLN A 162 -1.74 16.85 -10.78
C GLN A 162 -2.99 17.11 -9.96
N LEU A 163 -2.89 18.03 -8.99
CA LEU A 163 -4.05 18.48 -8.22
C LEU A 163 -4.60 19.75 -8.85
N PHE A 164 -5.86 19.71 -9.26
CA PHE A 164 -6.62 20.88 -9.67
C PHE A 164 -7.35 21.42 -8.46
N ARG A 165 -6.95 22.61 -7.98
CA ARG A 165 -7.35 23.17 -6.69
C ARG A 165 -8.28 24.37 -6.87
N THR A 166 -9.24 24.47 -5.98
CA THR A 166 -10.18 25.61 -5.89
C THR A 166 -9.63 26.80 -5.11
N TYR A 167 -8.43 26.65 -4.54
CA TYR A 167 -7.75 27.62 -3.68
C TYR A 167 -6.32 27.84 -4.15
N GLN A 168 -5.71 28.94 -3.71
CA GLN A 168 -4.31 29.22 -3.98
C GLN A 168 -3.39 28.27 -3.21
N SER A 169 -2.30 27.84 -3.85
CA SER A 169 -1.29 26.98 -3.25
C SER A 169 0.11 27.55 -3.50
N ARG A 170 1.13 26.97 -2.87
CA ARG A 170 2.53 27.33 -3.15
C ARG A 170 3.00 26.94 -4.56
N GLN A 171 2.30 26.01 -5.19
CA GLN A 171 2.56 25.60 -6.57
C GLN A 171 1.94 26.61 -7.53
N VAL A 172 2.56 26.77 -8.71
CA VAL A 172 2.06 27.68 -9.75
C VAL A 172 0.62 27.32 -10.09
N PRO A 173 -0.33 28.28 -10.04
CA PRO A 173 -1.72 28.04 -10.41
C PRO A 173 -1.83 27.47 -11.81
N PHE A 174 -2.64 26.42 -11.96
CA PHE A 174 -3.08 25.95 -13.27
C PHE A 174 -4.33 26.75 -13.64
N ASP A 175 -4.25 27.57 -14.69
CA ASP A 175 -5.43 28.24 -15.22
C ASP A 175 -6.38 27.17 -15.78
N CYS A 176 -7.48 26.96 -15.07
CA CYS A 176 -8.36 25.81 -15.22
C CYS A 176 -9.76 26.20 -14.81
N LYS A 177 -10.75 25.77 -15.60
CA LYS A 177 -12.17 25.95 -15.35
C LYS A 177 -12.72 24.76 -14.59
N ILE A 178 -13.87 24.95 -13.94
CA ILE A 178 -14.52 23.86 -13.18
C ILE A 178 -14.76 22.64 -14.08
N TRP A 179 -15.22 22.86 -15.30
CA TRP A 179 -15.52 21.78 -16.24
C TRP A 179 -14.27 21.06 -16.75
N GLU A 180 -13.14 21.77 -16.91
CA GLU A 180 -11.87 21.19 -17.35
C GLU A 180 -11.31 20.26 -16.27
N ALA A 181 -11.33 20.70 -15.01
CA ALA A 181 -10.91 19.87 -13.87
C ALA A 181 -11.77 18.61 -13.74
N ALA A 182 -13.10 18.74 -13.88
CA ALA A 182 -14.03 17.62 -13.88
C ALA A 182 -13.79 16.65 -15.05
N ARG A 183 -13.53 17.17 -16.26
CA ARG A 183 -13.17 16.34 -17.43
C ARG A 183 -11.84 15.62 -17.23
N ALA A 184 -10.83 16.29 -16.67
CA ALA A 184 -9.51 15.70 -16.45
C ALA A 184 -9.56 14.56 -15.45
N THR A 185 -10.19 14.77 -14.29
CA THR A 185 -10.29 13.74 -13.24
C THR A 185 -11.07 12.51 -13.69
N SER A 186 -12.03 12.64 -14.63
CA SER A 186 -12.89 11.52 -15.07
C SER A 186 -12.55 10.96 -16.46
N ALA A 187 -11.45 11.39 -17.08
CA ALA A 187 -11.04 10.95 -18.41
C ALA A 187 -10.36 9.55 -18.35
N MET A 188 -11.13 8.53 -17.98
CA MET A 188 -10.60 7.18 -17.78
C MET A 188 -10.16 6.57 -19.13
N PRO A 189 -8.93 6.02 -19.22
CA PRO A 189 -8.49 5.33 -20.44
C PRO A 189 -9.47 4.25 -20.87
N THR A 190 -9.59 4.03 -22.18
CA THR A 190 -10.58 3.17 -22.85
C THR A 190 -12.02 3.70 -22.87
N LEU A 191 -12.43 4.53 -21.90
CA LEU A 191 -13.77 5.13 -21.90
C LEU A 191 -13.80 6.50 -22.57
N PHE A 192 -12.83 7.37 -22.27
CA PHE A 192 -12.82 8.74 -22.76
C PHE A 192 -11.46 9.14 -23.32
N GLU A 193 -11.50 10.08 -24.26
CA GLU A 193 -10.31 10.79 -24.73
C GLU A 193 -9.75 11.68 -23.61
N HIS A 194 -8.43 11.82 -23.56
CA HIS A 194 -7.75 12.75 -22.67
C HIS A 194 -8.16 14.20 -22.95
N ILE A 195 -7.99 15.08 -21.98
CA ILE A 195 -8.21 16.52 -22.14
C ILE A 195 -6.87 17.25 -22.12
N GLU A 196 -6.72 18.25 -22.96
CA GLU A 196 -5.58 19.16 -22.92
C GLU A 196 -5.94 20.42 -22.13
N ILE A 197 -5.14 20.77 -21.11
CA ILE A 197 -5.37 21.97 -20.29
C ILE A 197 -4.10 22.82 -20.28
N GLY A 198 -4.27 24.15 -20.28
CA GLY A 198 -3.18 25.11 -20.25
C GLY A 198 -2.35 25.10 -21.54
N ARG A 199 -1.04 24.86 -21.43
CA ARG A 199 -0.13 24.75 -22.58
C ARG A 199 -0.21 23.39 -23.28
N GLN A 200 -1.42 22.92 -23.57
CA GLN A 200 -1.68 21.62 -24.23
C GLN A 200 -1.10 20.42 -23.48
N GLN A 201 -1.13 20.45 -22.13
CA GLN A 201 -0.72 19.29 -21.36
C GLN A 201 -1.86 18.28 -21.32
N PRO A 202 -1.64 17.01 -21.72
CA PRO A 202 -2.70 16.01 -21.76
C PRO A 202 -2.94 15.42 -20.37
N PHE A 203 -4.20 15.37 -19.95
CA PHE A 203 -4.64 14.82 -18.67
C PHE A 203 -5.66 13.69 -18.84
N ILE A 204 -5.51 12.68 -17.99
CA ILE A 204 -6.38 11.51 -17.85
C ILE A 204 -6.78 11.32 -16.39
N ASP A 205 -7.70 10.38 -16.15
CA ASP A 205 -8.21 10.04 -14.82
C ASP A 205 -7.09 9.77 -13.80
N GLY A 206 -7.22 10.37 -12.61
CA GLY A 206 -6.27 10.22 -11.50
C GLY A 206 -6.29 8.84 -10.82
N GLY A 207 -7.21 7.96 -11.20
CA GLY A 207 -7.39 6.62 -10.66
C GLY A 207 -6.13 5.77 -10.79
N LEU A 208 -5.32 6.03 -11.82
CA LEU A 208 -4.03 5.37 -12.07
C LEU A 208 -2.95 5.77 -11.05
N GLY A 209 -3.18 5.39 -9.80
CA GLY A 209 -2.24 5.58 -8.72
C GLY A 209 -2.77 6.20 -7.45
N ARG A 210 -3.95 6.84 -7.50
CA ARG A 210 -4.60 7.49 -6.35
C ARG A 210 -6.13 7.40 -6.42
N ASN A 211 -6.67 6.26 -6.82
CA ASN A 211 -8.13 6.09 -6.92
C ASN A 211 -8.84 6.33 -5.58
N ASN A 212 -8.23 5.94 -4.47
CA ASN A 212 -8.56 6.43 -3.13
C ASN A 212 -7.60 7.58 -2.76
N PRO A 213 -8.05 8.85 -2.76
CA PRO A 213 -7.17 9.99 -2.54
C PRO A 213 -6.87 10.28 -1.06
N SER A 214 -7.15 9.38 -0.11
CA SER A 214 -6.98 9.63 1.33
C SER A 214 -5.58 10.14 1.70
N TRP A 215 -4.53 9.55 1.11
CA TRP A 215 -3.16 10.04 1.29
C TRP A 215 -2.97 11.46 0.75
N VAL A 216 -3.52 11.75 -0.43
CA VAL A 216 -3.43 13.07 -1.06
C VAL A 216 -4.14 14.11 -0.20
N VAL A 217 -5.32 13.78 0.33
CA VAL A 217 -6.08 14.64 1.25
C VAL A 217 -5.27 14.96 2.50
N LEU A 218 -4.62 13.96 3.11
CA LEU A 218 -3.76 14.18 4.27
C LEU A 218 -2.55 15.08 3.95
N TYR A 219 -1.82 14.81 2.86
CA TYR A 219 -0.67 15.65 2.46
C TYR A 219 -1.09 17.09 2.15
N GLU A 220 -2.20 17.27 1.44
CA GLU A 220 -2.71 18.58 1.10
C GLU A 220 -3.21 19.33 2.35
N ALA A 221 -3.85 18.63 3.29
CA ALA A 221 -4.24 19.21 4.58
C ALA A 221 -3.03 19.70 5.38
N LYS A 222 -1.90 18.99 5.34
CA LYS A 222 -0.65 19.43 5.97
C LYS A 222 -0.20 20.79 5.46
N ASP A 223 -0.15 20.96 4.14
CA ASP A 223 0.32 22.19 3.51
C ASP A 223 -0.63 23.37 3.76
N LEU A 224 -1.93 23.08 3.89
CA LEU A 224 -2.99 24.06 4.01
C LEU A 224 -3.30 24.52 5.43
N PHE A 225 -3.19 23.62 6.41
CA PHE A 225 -3.73 23.82 7.75
C PHE A 225 -2.69 23.64 8.87
N LYS A 226 -1.44 23.30 8.52
CA LYS A 226 -0.26 23.24 9.42
C LYS A 226 -0.55 22.64 10.81
N ASP A 227 -0.74 23.50 11.81
CA ASP A 227 -0.83 23.16 13.23
C ASP A 227 -2.24 22.74 13.67
N ARG A 228 -3.25 22.79 12.79
CA ARG A 228 -4.59 22.30 13.13
C ARG A 228 -4.59 20.79 13.25
N GLN A 229 -5.15 20.31 14.35
CA GLN A 229 -5.29 18.88 14.61
C GLN A 229 -6.36 18.26 13.71
N ILE A 230 -6.19 17.00 13.33
CA ILE A 230 -7.21 16.22 12.66
C ILE A 230 -8.27 15.82 13.69
N GLY A 231 -9.52 16.14 13.40
CA GLY A 231 -10.68 15.58 14.08
C GLY A 231 -11.07 14.24 13.43
N CYS A 232 -11.36 14.27 12.13
CA CYS A 232 -11.64 13.04 11.37
C CYS A 232 -11.25 13.14 9.89
N LEU A 233 -10.81 11.99 9.34
CA LEU A 233 -10.71 11.71 7.92
C LEU A 233 -11.82 10.72 7.54
N VAL A 234 -12.71 11.16 6.67
CA VAL A 234 -13.81 10.38 6.12
C VAL A 234 -13.44 9.99 4.71
N SER A 235 -13.31 8.68 4.47
CA SER A 235 -13.03 8.10 3.17
C SER A 235 -14.24 7.29 2.73
N ILE A 236 -14.80 7.63 1.57
CA ILE A 236 -15.99 6.96 1.04
C ILE A 236 -15.59 6.29 -0.28
N GLY A 237 -15.91 5.00 -0.39
CA GLY A 237 -15.58 4.19 -1.55
C GLY A 237 -16.79 3.89 -2.42
N THR A 238 -16.52 3.52 -3.68
CA THR A 238 -17.55 3.18 -4.67
C THR A 238 -17.87 1.68 -4.73
N GLY A 239 -17.71 0.95 -3.63
CA GLY A 239 -17.89 -0.50 -3.56
C GLY A 239 -16.67 -1.32 -4.00
N LYS A 240 -16.50 -2.52 -3.41
CA LYS A 240 -15.41 -3.43 -3.77
C LYS A 240 -15.62 -4.01 -5.18
N PRO A 241 -14.63 -3.92 -6.09
CA PRO A 241 -14.69 -4.61 -7.38
C PRO A 241 -14.60 -6.13 -7.17
N GLU A 242 -14.94 -6.91 -8.19
CA GLU A 242 -14.67 -8.36 -8.18
C GLU A 242 -13.17 -8.59 -7.95
N VAL A 243 -12.83 -9.54 -7.07
CA VAL A 243 -11.45 -10.02 -6.95
C VAL A 243 -11.10 -10.60 -8.31
N ILE A 244 -10.20 -9.95 -9.04
CA ILE A 244 -9.77 -10.40 -10.37
C ILE A 244 -9.09 -11.76 -10.19
N SER A 245 -9.87 -12.84 -10.30
CA SER A 245 -9.33 -14.15 -10.63
C SER A 245 -8.95 -14.12 -12.10
N ILE A 246 -7.78 -14.65 -12.45
CA ILE A 246 -7.35 -14.75 -13.86
C ILE A 246 -8.26 -15.80 -14.53
N GLN A 247 -9.41 -15.36 -14.99
CA GLN A 247 -10.13 -15.98 -16.07
C GLN A 247 -10.22 -14.93 -17.18
N SER A 248 -9.49 -15.17 -18.26
CA SER A 248 -9.48 -14.32 -19.45
C SER A 248 -10.91 -13.95 -19.85
N PRO A 249 -11.25 -12.66 -20.06
CA PRO A 249 -12.58 -12.32 -20.53
C PRO A 249 -12.74 -12.82 -21.96
N ARG A 250 -13.68 -13.74 -22.15
CA ARG A 250 -14.30 -14.01 -23.44
C ARG A 250 -15.07 -12.74 -23.81
N LEU A 251 -14.70 -12.08 -24.93
CA LEU A 251 -15.34 -10.89 -25.54
C LEU A 251 -14.62 -9.55 -25.31
N PHE A 252 -13.42 -9.37 -25.88
CA PHE A 252 -12.97 -8.05 -26.36
C PHE A 252 -12.35 -8.22 -27.77
N PRO A 253 -12.98 -7.72 -28.84
CA PRO A 253 -12.35 -7.63 -30.14
C PRO A 253 -11.82 -6.20 -30.35
N GLN A 254 -10.67 -5.86 -29.75
CA GLN A 254 -9.77 -4.75 -30.15
C GLN A 254 -8.51 -4.72 -29.27
N PHE A 255 -7.35 -4.38 -29.86
CA PHE A 255 -6.04 -4.33 -29.22
C PHE A 255 -5.98 -3.25 -28.12
N ILE A 256 -6.26 -3.61 -26.87
CA ILE A 256 -5.98 -2.73 -25.71
C ILE A 256 -4.48 -2.85 -25.38
N PRO A 257 -3.72 -1.74 -25.32
CA PRO A 257 -2.30 -1.79 -24.93
C PRO A 257 -2.12 -2.38 -23.52
N THR A 258 -1.12 -3.24 -23.34
CA THR A 258 -0.86 -3.98 -22.09
C THR A 258 -0.72 -3.05 -20.88
N LYS A 259 -0.05 -1.91 -21.04
CA LYS A 259 0.09 -0.88 -20.00
C LYS A 259 -1.26 -0.32 -19.52
N VAL A 260 -2.25 -0.20 -20.39
CA VAL A 260 -3.60 0.29 -20.05
C VAL A 260 -4.36 -0.76 -19.24
N LEU A 261 -4.19 -2.05 -19.57
CA LEU A 261 -4.78 -3.15 -18.81
C LEU A 261 -4.17 -3.29 -17.41
N GLU A 262 -2.86 -3.15 -17.28
CA GLU A 262 -2.15 -3.11 -15.99
C GLU A 262 -2.61 -1.92 -15.14
N ALA A 263 -2.73 -0.74 -15.76
CA ALA A 263 -3.30 0.46 -15.18
C ALA A 263 -4.70 0.26 -14.59
N LEU A 264 -5.61 -0.38 -15.34
CA LEU A 264 -6.97 -0.71 -14.87
C LEU A 264 -6.96 -1.71 -13.71
N LYS A 265 -6.03 -2.69 -13.71
CA LYS A 265 -5.84 -3.61 -12.58
C LYS A 265 -5.34 -2.88 -11.33
N ALA A 266 -4.38 -1.96 -11.48
CA ALA A 266 -3.83 -1.18 -10.36
C ALA A 266 -4.87 -0.25 -9.70
N ILE A 267 -5.83 0.27 -10.48
CA ILE A 267 -6.99 1.02 -9.93
C ILE A 267 -7.80 0.15 -8.96
N ALA A 268 -8.07 -1.10 -9.35
CA ALA A 268 -8.92 -2.01 -8.58
C ALA A 268 -8.27 -2.45 -7.26
N THR A 269 -6.95 -2.65 -7.22
CA THR A 269 -6.21 -3.06 -6.01
C THR A 269 -5.84 -1.89 -5.10
N GLY A 270 -5.52 -0.72 -5.67
CA GLY A 270 -4.94 0.41 -4.92
C GLY A 270 -5.87 1.09 -3.90
N CYS A 271 -7.19 0.98 -4.03
CA CYS A 271 -8.14 1.53 -3.06
C CYS A 271 -8.08 0.83 -1.70
N GLU A 272 -7.98 -0.50 -1.72
CA GLU A 272 -7.90 -1.31 -0.51
C GLU A 272 -6.53 -1.16 0.14
N ASP A 273 -5.45 -1.16 -0.65
CA ASP A 273 -4.10 -0.90 -0.14
C ASP A 273 -4.01 0.45 0.58
N THR A 274 -4.63 1.49 0.01
CA THR A 274 -4.71 2.81 0.65
C THR A 274 -5.55 2.78 1.92
N HIS A 275 -6.68 2.08 1.91
CA HIS A 275 -7.54 1.93 3.09
C HIS A 275 -6.79 1.22 4.23
N GLN A 276 -6.09 0.12 3.94
CA GLN A 276 -5.28 -0.61 4.91
C GLN A 276 -4.13 0.25 5.46
N ALA A 277 -3.46 1.02 4.60
CA ALA A 277 -2.43 1.95 5.03
C ALA A 277 -2.99 3.04 5.99
N MET A 278 -4.20 3.56 5.71
CA MET A 278 -4.88 4.53 6.60
C MET A 278 -5.27 3.89 7.94
N LEU A 279 -5.80 2.67 7.93
CA LEU A 279 -6.12 1.93 9.16
C LEU A 279 -4.88 1.77 10.03
N ARG A 280 -3.75 1.36 9.44
CA ARG A 280 -2.49 1.22 10.15
C ARG A 280 -1.97 2.56 10.69
N LEU A 281 -2.03 3.62 9.89
CA LEU A 281 -1.57 4.96 10.26
C LEU A 281 -2.36 5.56 11.43
N LEU A 282 -3.68 5.31 11.45
CA LEU A 282 -4.61 5.96 12.38
C LEU A 282 -5.18 4.98 13.41
N ALA A 283 -4.64 3.75 13.51
CA ALA A 283 -5.12 2.69 14.41
C ALA A 283 -5.16 3.13 15.88
N HIS A 284 -4.15 3.90 16.30
CA HIS A 284 -4.01 4.40 17.67
C HIS A 284 -4.88 5.61 17.99
N LEU A 285 -5.58 6.13 16.98
CA LEU A 285 -6.37 7.36 17.06
C LEU A 285 -7.87 7.02 16.95
N PRO A 286 -8.57 6.84 18.08
CA PRO A 286 -9.95 6.38 18.07
C PRO A 286 -10.84 7.39 17.36
N ASN A 287 -11.77 6.93 16.51
CA ASN A 287 -12.73 7.81 15.81
C ASN A 287 -12.06 8.90 14.94
N THR A 288 -10.83 8.69 14.47
CA THR A 288 -10.16 9.62 13.54
C THR A 288 -10.27 9.20 12.09
N TYR A 289 -10.38 7.89 11.78
CA TYR A 289 -10.52 7.42 10.40
C TYR A 289 -11.79 6.61 10.18
N PHE A 290 -12.61 7.07 9.23
CA PHE A 290 -13.85 6.41 8.85
C PHE A 290 -13.78 6.01 7.39
N ARG A 291 -13.82 4.70 7.12
CA ARG A 291 -14.07 4.18 5.78
C ARG A 291 -15.51 3.70 5.69
N LEU A 292 -16.24 4.18 4.70
CA LEU A 292 -17.53 3.63 4.29
C LEU A 292 -17.40 3.12 2.86
N ASN A 293 -17.56 1.81 2.66
CA ASN A 293 -17.38 1.20 1.35
C ASN A 293 -18.19 -0.10 1.25
N VAL A 294 -19.06 -0.22 0.27
CA VAL A 294 -19.93 -1.40 0.12
C VAL A 294 -19.07 -2.65 -0.15
N GLU A 295 -19.17 -3.63 0.75
CA GLU A 295 -18.28 -4.81 0.72
C GLU A 295 -18.71 -5.88 -0.29
N GLN A 296 -20.02 -6.02 -0.53
CA GLN A 296 -20.59 -7.01 -1.45
C GLN A 296 -21.80 -6.46 -2.22
N GLY A 297 -22.02 -6.99 -3.43
CA GLY A 297 -23.09 -6.61 -4.34
C GLY A 297 -22.66 -5.67 -5.48
N MET A 298 -21.50 -5.04 -5.36
CA MET A 298 -20.99 -4.07 -6.34
C MET A 298 -19.97 -4.65 -7.34
N GLN A 299 -19.60 -5.93 -7.18
CA GLN A 299 -18.51 -6.56 -7.92
C GLN A 299 -18.75 -6.65 -9.43
N GLY A 300 -20.00 -6.92 -9.84
CA GLY A 300 -20.41 -7.10 -11.23
C GLY A 300 -21.04 -5.87 -11.88
N ILE A 301 -20.83 -4.67 -11.31
CA ILE A 301 -21.31 -3.40 -11.87
C ILE A 301 -20.12 -2.70 -12.52
N ASP A 302 -20.10 -2.67 -13.85
CA ASP A 302 -19.13 -1.91 -14.61
C ASP A 302 -19.35 -0.41 -14.43
N VAL A 303 -18.27 0.35 -14.46
CA VAL A 303 -18.23 1.81 -14.29
C VAL A 303 -19.14 2.57 -15.26
N SER A 304 -19.48 1.99 -16.41
CA SER A 304 -20.32 2.59 -17.45
C SER A 304 -21.77 2.09 -17.49
N GLU A 305 -22.15 1.11 -16.67
CA GLU A 305 -23.51 0.52 -16.64
C GLU A 305 -24.50 1.39 -15.85
N TRP A 306 -24.83 2.57 -16.39
CA TRP A 306 -25.73 3.52 -15.74
C TRP A 306 -27.12 2.96 -15.44
N GLU A 307 -27.59 1.97 -16.21
CA GLU A 307 -28.87 1.28 -16.02
C GLU A 307 -28.93 0.50 -14.69
N LYS A 308 -27.77 0.20 -14.08
CA LYS A 308 -27.65 -0.48 -12.79
C LYS A 308 -27.71 0.47 -11.59
N SER A 309 -28.07 1.75 -11.77
CA SER A 309 -28.23 2.73 -10.68
C SER A 309 -29.11 2.21 -9.52
N SER A 310 -30.22 1.55 -9.83
CA SER A 310 -31.12 0.94 -8.83
C SER A 310 -30.46 -0.19 -8.03
N HIS A 311 -29.52 -0.93 -8.64
CA HIS A 311 -28.74 -1.97 -7.95
C HIS A 311 -27.74 -1.34 -7.00
N VAL A 312 -27.06 -0.26 -7.43
CA VAL A 312 -26.17 0.52 -6.57
C VAL A 312 -26.93 1.06 -5.37
N GLU A 313 -28.12 1.63 -5.57
CA GLU A 313 -28.95 2.14 -4.49
C GLU A 313 -29.38 1.05 -3.50
N ALA A 314 -29.86 -0.10 -4.02
CA ALA A 314 -30.29 -1.22 -3.19
C ALA A 314 -29.14 -1.79 -2.33
N HIS A 315 -27.97 -2.04 -2.93
CA HIS A 315 -26.82 -2.56 -2.21
C HIS A 315 -26.24 -1.56 -1.20
N THR A 316 -26.21 -0.26 -1.54
CA THR A 316 -25.75 0.78 -0.61
C THR A 316 -26.70 0.92 0.57
N THR A 317 -28.00 0.94 0.32
CA THR A 317 -29.03 1.00 1.36
C THR A 317 -28.94 -0.20 2.30
N GLN A 318 -28.74 -1.40 1.75
CA GLN A 318 -28.58 -2.61 2.56
C GLN A 318 -27.29 -2.57 3.40
N TYR A 319 -26.18 -2.13 2.82
CA TYR A 319 -24.91 -1.96 3.51
C TYR A 319 -25.04 -1.04 4.73
N MET A 320 -25.68 0.13 4.57
CA MET A 320 -25.89 1.10 5.66
C MET A 320 -26.79 0.57 6.78
N LYS A 321 -27.69 -0.38 6.49
CA LYS A 321 -28.57 -1.02 7.48
C LYS A 321 -27.90 -2.12 8.29
N THR A 322 -26.69 -2.57 7.91
CA THR A 322 -25.96 -3.55 8.72
C THR A 322 -25.59 -2.93 10.07
N ARG A 323 -25.66 -3.71 11.16
CA ARG A 323 -25.47 -3.17 12.52
C ARG A 323 -24.10 -2.52 12.71
N GLU A 324 -23.06 -3.10 12.12
CA GLU A 324 -21.71 -2.57 12.18
C GLU A 324 -21.61 -1.19 11.52
N VAL A 325 -22.14 -1.06 10.30
CA VAL A 325 -22.09 0.20 9.54
C VAL A 325 -22.97 1.26 10.17
N ASP A 326 -24.17 0.90 10.63
CA ASP A 326 -25.08 1.80 11.33
C ASP A 326 -24.40 2.45 12.55
N VAL A 327 -23.76 1.64 13.40
CA VAL A 327 -22.99 2.14 14.55
C VAL A 327 -21.80 3.00 14.10
N ARG A 328 -21.12 2.62 13.02
CA ARG A 328 -19.99 3.37 12.47
C ARG A 328 -20.42 4.74 11.94
N ILE A 329 -21.59 4.84 11.30
CA ILE A 329 -22.15 6.11 10.84
C ILE A 329 -22.48 7.00 12.05
N ASP A 330 -23.05 6.46 13.13
CA ASP A 330 -23.29 7.24 14.35
C ASP A 330 -21.99 7.76 14.99
N GLN A 331 -20.93 6.94 15.01
CA GLN A 331 -19.60 7.37 15.47
C GLN A 331 -19.03 8.49 14.58
N LEU A 332 -19.21 8.38 13.27
CA LEU A 332 -18.80 9.40 12.31
C LEU A 332 -19.56 10.72 12.52
N VAL A 333 -20.89 10.66 12.64
CA VAL A 333 -21.75 11.82 12.91
C VAL A 333 -21.28 12.54 14.17
N ASN A 334 -20.99 11.79 15.24
CA ASN A 334 -20.44 12.34 16.48
C ASN A 334 -19.04 12.95 16.28
N ALA A 335 -18.15 12.30 15.53
CA ALA A 335 -16.82 12.86 15.23
C ALA A 335 -16.89 14.16 14.42
N ILE A 336 -17.86 14.29 13.53
CA ILE A 336 -18.10 15.53 12.76
C ILE A 336 -18.70 16.64 13.65
N ARG A 337 -19.65 16.30 14.52
CA ARG A 337 -20.39 17.26 15.36
C ARG A 337 -19.54 17.78 16.53
N THR A 338 -18.72 16.91 17.12
CA THR A 338 -17.82 17.20 18.25
C THR A 338 -16.41 16.70 17.93
N PRO A 339 -15.71 17.37 17.00
CA PRO A 339 -14.38 16.93 16.59
C PRO A 339 -13.41 17.06 17.77
N THR A 340 -12.72 15.97 18.08
CA THR A 340 -11.69 15.93 19.11
C THR A 340 -10.34 15.96 18.41
N GLY A 341 -9.56 17.02 18.58
CA GLY A 341 -8.26 17.13 17.94
C GLY A 341 -7.28 16.15 18.60
N GLN A 342 -6.78 15.18 17.83
CA GLN A 342 -5.91 14.14 18.39
C GLN A 342 -4.45 14.34 18.01
N ILE A 343 -4.21 14.67 16.74
CA ILE A 343 -2.87 14.78 16.18
C ILE A 343 -2.84 15.88 15.12
N THR A 344 -1.75 16.64 15.05
CA THR A 344 -1.54 17.58 13.94
C THR A 344 -1.06 16.85 12.69
N MET A 345 -1.29 17.43 11.51
CA MET A 345 -0.75 16.88 10.26
C MET A 345 0.78 16.82 10.29
N GLU A 346 1.41 17.81 10.93
CA GLU A 346 2.85 17.80 11.16
C GLU A 346 3.23 16.64 12.07
N GLN A 347 2.51 16.30 13.14
CA GLN A 347 2.86 15.11 13.95
C GLN A 347 2.56 13.78 13.26
N LEU A 348 1.52 13.74 12.43
CA LEU A 348 1.10 12.53 11.70
C LEU A 348 2.03 12.22 10.52
N ILE A 349 2.51 13.26 9.81
CA ILE A 349 3.32 13.16 8.59
C ILE A 349 4.72 13.77 8.76
N SER A 350 5.08 14.28 9.94
CA SER A 350 6.48 14.53 10.27
C SER A 350 7.23 13.23 10.17
N PRO A 351 8.50 13.26 9.77
CA PRO A 351 9.29 12.06 9.63
C PRO A 351 9.54 11.42 11.00
N ARG A 352 8.58 10.61 11.48
CA ARG A 352 8.92 9.24 11.83
C ARG A 352 9.03 8.49 10.49
N ARG A 353 10.25 8.54 9.94
CA ARG A 353 10.75 8.03 8.64
C ARG A 353 9.98 8.43 7.39
N SER A 354 10.46 9.51 6.77
CA SER A 354 10.63 9.51 5.32
C SER A 354 12.09 9.20 5.00
N ILE A 355 12.33 8.03 4.39
CA ILE A 355 13.48 7.83 3.52
C ILE A 355 13.28 8.79 2.36
N THR A 356 13.81 9.98 2.48
CA THR A 356 14.00 10.88 1.34
C THR A 356 15.50 10.90 1.15
N VAL A 357 15.98 10.35 0.04
CA VAL A 357 17.29 10.69 -0.50
C VAL A 357 17.25 12.20 -0.75
N LYS A 358 17.66 12.97 0.26
CA LYS A 358 17.84 14.42 0.14
C LYS A 358 19.16 14.64 -0.56
N GLU A 359 19.10 14.96 -1.84
CA GLU A 359 20.09 15.86 -2.40
C GLU A 359 19.90 17.22 -1.74
N SER A 360 20.78 17.58 -0.80
CA SER A 360 20.85 18.95 -0.30
C SER A 360 22.24 19.34 0.20
N SER A 361 22.85 20.27 -0.53
CA SER A 361 23.97 21.16 -0.16
C SER A 361 25.32 20.52 0.24
N THR A 362 26.38 21.02 -0.37
CA THR A 362 27.72 20.41 -0.51
C THR A 362 28.61 20.43 0.75
N LEU A 363 28.23 21.08 1.86
CA LEU A 363 29.10 21.22 3.05
C LEU A 363 28.60 20.43 4.27
N ALA A 364 27.29 20.44 4.55
CA ALA A 364 26.70 19.62 5.63
C ALA A 364 26.67 18.12 5.26
N SER A 365 26.45 17.81 3.98
CA SER A 365 26.49 16.44 3.45
C SER A 365 27.87 15.76 3.58
N ILE A 366 28.96 16.52 3.51
CA ILE A 366 30.32 16.00 3.67
C ILE A 366 30.57 15.62 5.14
N VAL A 367 30.16 16.47 6.09
CA VAL A 367 30.31 16.21 7.54
C VAL A 367 29.48 15.01 7.99
N ASP A 368 28.23 14.89 7.53
CA ASP A 368 27.37 13.76 7.85
C ASP A 368 27.86 12.44 7.24
N LYS A 369 28.50 12.48 6.06
CA LYS A 369 29.04 11.29 5.40
C LYS A 369 30.28 10.74 6.11
N HIS A 370 31.18 11.60 6.58
CA HIS A 370 32.35 11.18 7.37
C HIS A 370 31.94 10.50 8.68
N LEU A 371 31.00 11.10 9.42
CA LEU A 371 30.50 10.50 10.66
C LEU A 371 29.78 9.17 10.41
N ALA A 372 29.04 9.05 9.30
CA ALA A 372 28.37 7.80 8.92
C ALA A 372 29.38 6.69 8.61
N ASP A 373 30.47 7.01 7.93
CA ASP A 373 31.55 6.06 7.64
C ASP A 373 32.26 5.62 8.93
N ASP A 374 32.51 6.54 9.87
CA ASP A 374 33.14 6.24 11.15
C ASP A 374 32.26 5.35 12.03
N ILE A 375 30.96 5.67 12.12
CA ILE A 375 29.99 4.81 12.83
C ILE A 375 29.86 3.44 12.16
N ARG A 376 29.88 3.36 10.83
CA ARG A 376 29.83 2.06 10.12
C ARG A 376 31.08 1.24 10.40
N LYS A 377 32.27 1.84 10.40
CA LYS A 377 33.53 1.18 10.77
C LYS A 377 33.51 0.72 12.22
N TRP A 378 33.04 1.56 13.14
CA TRP A 378 32.91 1.26 14.56
C TRP A 378 31.92 0.12 14.81
N LEU A 379 30.76 0.13 14.14
CA LEU A 379 29.75 -0.92 14.25
C LEU A 379 30.23 -2.25 13.66
N SER A 380 31.11 -2.20 12.66
CA SER A 380 31.73 -3.34 11.97
C SER A 380 30.72 -4.44 11.59
N PRO A 381 29.65 -4.11 10.83
CA PRO A 381 28.62 -5.08 10.46
C PRO A 381 29.17 -6.12 9.45
N PRO A 382 28.76 -7.39 9.55
CA PRO A 382 29.15 -8.41 8.57
C PRO A 382 28.41 -8.22 7.24
N ASP A 383 29.01 -8.71 6.16
CA ASP A 383 28.46 -8.64 4.82
C ASP A 383 27.70 -9.94 4.45
N SER A 384 26.37 -9.87 4.40
CA SER A 384 25.49 -10.97 3.98
C SER A 384 25.18 -11.00 2.48
N SER A 385 25.67 -10.02 1.71
CA SER A 385 25.32 -9.87 0.29
C SER A 385 25.80 -11.06 -0.54
N LYS A 386 27.00 -11.58 -0.26
CA LYS A 386 27.58 -12.73 -0.96
C LYS A 386 26.67 -13.97 -0.90
N THR A 387 26.24 -14.37 0.30
CA THR A 387 25.37 -15.54 0.48
C THR A 387 24.03 -15.35 -0.22
N ARG A 388 23.47 -14.13 -0.18
CA ARG A 388 22.23 -13.80 -0.88
C ARG A 388 22.39 -13.94 -2.40
N TYR A 389 23.43 -13.36 -2.99
CA TYR A 389 23.65 -13.42 -4.44
C TYR A 389 23.94 -14.85 -4.91
N GLU A 390 24.76 -15.62 -4.19
CA GLU A 390 24.98 -17.05 -4.48
C GLU A 390 23.68 -17.86 -4.45
N ALA A 391 22.75 -17.52 -3.55
CA ALA A 391 21.46 -18.18 -3.46
C ALA A 391 20.52 -17.80 -4.61
N ASP A 392 20.54 -16.55 -5.04
CA ASP A 392 19.75 -16.10 -6.20
C ASP A 392 20.30 -16.68 -7.51
N GLU A 393 21.61 -16.75 -7.69
CA GLU A 393 22.25 -17.38 -8.87
C GLU A 393 21.91 -18.87 -8.98
N ARG A 394 21.76 -19.56 -7.86
CA ARG A 394 21.36 -20.98 -7.83
C ARG A 394 19.86 -21.19 -8.06
N ARG A 395 19.06 -20.13 -8.02
CA ARG A 395 17.61 -20.22 -8.17
C ARG A 395 17.26 -20.54 -9.62
N GLN A 396 16.47 -21.58 -9.81
CA GLN A 396 15.87 -21.85 -11.12
C GLN A 396 14.68 -20.91 -11.34
N SER A 397 14.52 -20.40 -12.57
CA SER A 397 13.32 -19.65 -12.97
C SER A 397 12.04 -20.43 -12.64
N ASP A 398 10.98 -19.72 -12.26
CA ASP A 398 9.65 -20.27 -11.89
C ASP A 398 9.61 -21.16 -10.63
N THR A 399 10.66 -21.19 -9.82
CA THR A 399 10.65 -21.80 -8.48
C THR A 399 10.31 -20.77 -7.39
N CYS A 400 9.88 -21.24 -6.21
CA CYS A 400 9.41 -20.47 -5.05
C CYS A 400 8.04 -19.77 -5.19
N SER A 401 7.42 -19.78 -6.37
CA SER A 401 6.09 -19.15 -6.59
C SER A 401 5.00 -19.72 -5.68
N TRP A 402 5.00 -21.03 -5.43
CA TRP A 402 4.01 -21.68 -4.55
C TRP A 402 4.00 -21.07 -3.14
N PHE A 403 5.16 -20.60 -2.67
CA PHE A 403 5.29 -19.93 -1.39
C PHE A 403 4.96 -18.44 -1.50
N LEU A 404 5.54 -17.73 -2.47
CA LEU A 404 5.40 -16.28 -2.62
C LEU A 404 3.99 -15.83 -3.03
N GLU A 405 3.22 -16.72 -3.65
CA GLU A 405 1.81 -16.52 -3.99
C GLU A 405 0.87 -17.20 -2.97
N GLY A 406 1.45 -17.94 -2.01
CA GLY A 406 0.72 -18.65 -0.98
C GLY A 406 0.08 -17.71 0.03
N SER A 407 -1.11 -18.09 0.51
CA SER A 407 -1.91 -17.28 1.44
C SER A 407 -1.13 -16.89 2.70
N ARG A 408 -0.33 -17.81 3.26
CA ARG A 408 0.41 -17.59 4.50
C ARG A 408 1.52 -16.54 4.36
N PHE A 409 2.23 -16.53 3.22
CA PHE A 409 3.22 -15.50 2.94
C PHE A 409 2.56 -14.14 2.70
N LEU A 410 1.47 -14.11 1.93
CA LEU A 410 0.72 -12.88 1.66
C LEU A 410 0.11 -12.28 2.93
N GLU A 411 -0.41 -13.12 3.82
CA GLU A 411 -0.88 -12.73 5.15
C GLU A 411 0.26 -12.15 5.99
N TRP A 412 1.39 -12.85 6.09
CA TRP A 412 2.57 -12.33 6.79
C TRP A 412 3.10 -11.04 6.17
N LYS A 413 3.06 -10.87 4.84
CA LYS A 413 3.43 -9.62 4.18
C LYS A 413 2.46 -8.49 4.53
N ALA A 414 1.18 -8.81 4.75
CA ALA A 414 0.13 -7.82 5.04
C ALA A 414 0.01 -7.45 6.52
N ILE A 415 0.31 -8.38 7.45
CA ILE A 415 0.08 -8.21 8.88
C ILE A 415 1.41 -8.42 9.63
N PRO A 416 1.90 -7.42 10.40
CA PRO A 416 3.12 -7.56 11.21
C PRO A 416 3.04 -8.78 12.12
N GLY A 417 4.12 -9.55 12.15
CA GLY A 417 4.14 -10.81 12.86
C GLY A 417 5.33 -11.67 12.51
N PHE A 418 5.21 -12.94 12.89
CA PHE A 418 6.27 -13.93 12.78
C PHE A 418 5.86 -15.05 11.82
N LEU A 419 6.76 -15.42 10.91
CA LEU A 419 6.61 -16.56 10.01
C LEU A 419 7.81 -17.48 10.14
N TRP A 420 7.56 -18.74 10.51
CA TRP A 420 8.61 -19.75 10.58
C TRP A 420 8.58 -20.68 9.37
N VAL A 421 9.70 -20.71 8.65
CA VAL A 421 9.91 -21.59 7.50
C VAL A 421 10.93 -22.66 7.87
N LYS A 422 10.47 -23.89 8.06
CA LYS A 422 11.30 -25.01 8.48
C LYS A 422 11.57 -25.97 7.33
N GLY A 423 12.54 -26.85 7.53
CA GLY A 423 12.82 -27.97 6.64
C GLY A 423 14.22 -28.53 6.83
N LYS A 424 14.49 -29.68 6.24
CA LYS A 424 15.80 -30.36 6.35
C LYS A 424 16.92 -29.66 5.59
N VAL A 425 18.16 -30.14 5.75
CA VAL A 425 19.31 -29.59 5.00
C VAL A 425 19.10 -29.80 3.50
N GLY A 426 19.36 -28.76 2.70
CA GLY A 426 19.32 -28.85 1.24
C GLY A 426 17.93 -28.78 0.61
N CYS A 427 16.86 -28.51 1.36
CA CYS A 427 15.50 -28.36 0.81
C CYS A 427 15.22 -26.99 0.14
N GLY A 428 16.20 -26.08 0.09
CA GLY A 428 16.06 -24.81 -0.64
C GLY A 428 15.70 -23.57 0.21
N LYS A 429 15.72 -23.64 1.54
CA LYS A 429 15.41 -22.51 2.44
C LYS A 429 16.18 -21.21 2.11
N THR A 430 17.48 -21.28 1.89
CA THR A 430 18.30 -20.10 1.55
C THR A 430 17.93 -19.47 0.20
N VAL A 431 17.58 -20.31 -0.79
CA VAL A 431 17.07 -19.83 -2.10
C VAL A 431 15.70 -19.17 -1.92
N LEU A 432 14.85 -19.73 -1.05
CA LEU A 432 13.56 -19.15 -0.71
C LEU A 432 13.72 -17.80 0.01
N SER A 433 14.64 -17.68 0.98
CA SER A 433 14.97 -16.42 1.65
C SER A 433 15.41 -15.34 0.66
N SER A 434 16.25 -15.70 -0.32
CA SER A 434 16.64 -14.76 -1.38
C SER A 434 15.44 -14.29 -2.22
N SER A 435 14.56 -15.24 -2.60
CA SER A 435 13.33 -14.95 -3.33
C SER A 435 12.36 -14.04 -2.56
N ILE A 436 12.22 -14.26 -1.25
CA ILE A 436 11.44 -13.38 -0.36
C ILE A 436 11.99 -11.96 -0.40
N ILE A 437 13.32 -11.80 -0.22
CA ILE A 437 13.94 -10.47 -0.21
C ILE A 437 13.74 -9.78 -1.56
N ASN A 438 13.90 -10.50 -2.68
CA ASN A 438 13.66 -9.94 -4.02
C ASN A 438 12.21 -9.48 -4.18
N ARG A 439 11.24 -10.31 -3.79
CA ARG A 439 9.80 -9.97 -3.83
C ARG A 439 9.44 -8.78 -2.95
N LEU A 440 10.11 -8.62 -1.80
CA LEU A 440 9.94 -7.46 -0.92
C LEU A 440 10.65 -6.21 -1.47
N SER A 441 11.73 -6.38 -2.24
CA SER A 441 12.50 -5.28 -2.83
C SER A 441 11.91 -4.75 -4.15
N GLU A 442 10.86 -5.39 -4.67
CA GLU A 442 10.10 -4.87 -5.80
C GLU A 442 9.50 -3.50 -5.42
N PRO A 443 9.45 -2.53 -6.36
CA PRO A 443 9.08 -1.15 -6.06
C PRO A 443 7.58 -1.00 -5.72
N ASP A 444 7.22 -1.33 -4.49
CA ASP A 444 5.97 -0.93 -3.84
C ASP A 444 6.15 0.43 -3.13
N ARG A 445 5.13 1.29 -3.22
CA ARG A 445 5.20 2.74 -2.93
C ARG A 445 5.23 3.14 -1.44
N THR A 446 5.41 2.19 -0.52
CA THR A 446 5.46 2.47 0.92
C THR A 446 6.92 2.50 1.41
N PRO A 447 7.32 3.49 2.22
CA PRO A 447 8.66 3.52 2.82
C PRO A 447 8.72 2.49 3.96
N PHE A 448 8.98 1.23 3.62
CA PHE A 448 9.32 0.19 4.59
C PHE A 448 10.84 -0.01 4.65
N GLY A 449 11.33 -0.53 5.77
CA GLY A 449 12.70 -1.00 5.88
C GLY A 449 12.78 -2.50 5.60
N ILE A 450 13.80 -2.96 4.88
CA ILE A 450 14.11 -4.39 4.75
C ILE A 450 15.51 -4.65 5.26
N ALA A 451 15.70 -5.61 6.14
CA ALA A 451 17.02 -6.11 6.47
C ALA A 451 17.05 -7.63 6.40
N ASN A 452 18.20 -8.17 6.01
CA ASN A 452 18.39 -9.60 5.90
C ASN A 452 19.72 -10.03 6.53
N PHE A 453 19.72 -11.22 7.12
CA PHE A 453 20.91 -11.81 7.69
C PHE A 453 20.92 -13.31 7.42
N PHE A 454 22.07 -13.82 6.99
CA PHE A 454 22.27 -15.22 6.69
C PHE A 454 23.28 -15.74 7.70
N PHE A 455 22.84 -16.63 8.59
CA PHE A 455 23.79 -17.38 9.41
C PHE A 455 24.58 -18.32 8.51
N ASP A 456 25.89 -18.42 8.74
CA ASP A 456 26.78 -19.24 7.91
C ASP A 456 27.80 -20.04 8.75
N GLY A 457 27.52 -21.32 8.88
CA GLY A 457 28.30 -22.36 9.55
C GLY A 457 29.50 -22.89 8.74
N ARG A 458 29.63 -22.55 7.45
CA ARG A 458 30.57 -23.22 6.53
C ARG A 458 32.04 -22.89 6.79
N ASN A 459 32.32 -21.75 7.43
CA ASN A 459 33.67 -21.32 7.76
C ASN A 459 33.72 -20.85 9.23
N SER A 460 34.55 -21.51 10.05
CA SER A 460 34.73 -21.19 11.47
C SER A 460 35.41 -19.85 11.72
N GLN A 461 35.99 -19.22 10.69
CA GLN A 461 36.49 -17.85 10.76
C GLN A 461 35.43 -16.79 10.41
N ASN A 462 34.22 -17.21 9.99
CA ASN A 462 33.15 -16.29 9.64
C ASN A 462 32.45 -15.80 10.91
N THR A 463 32.28 -14.48 11.05
CA THR A 463 31.61 -13.87 12.20
C THR A 463 30.09 -14.02 12.15
N GLN A 464 29.53 -14.47 11.01
CA GLN A 464 28.09 -14.65 10.76
C GLN A 464 27.43 -15.83 11.51
N GLN A 465 27.91 -16.17 12.70
CA GLN A 465 27.35 -17.20 13.58
C GLN A 465 26.85 -16.63 14.91
N HIS A 466 27.17 -15.37 15.21
CA HIS A 466 26.90 -14.74 16.49
C HIS A 466 25.71 -13.80 16.46
N HIS A 467 24.99 -13.73 17.58
CA HIS A 467 23.81 -12.88 17.74
C HIS A 467 24.13 -11.38 17.64
N ASP A 468 25.28 -10.94 18.18
CA ASP A 468 25.67 -9.52 18.09
C ASP A 468 25.89 -9.07 16.64
N GLN A 469 26.39 -9.96 15.79
CA GLN A 469 26.64 -9.73 14.37
C GLN A 469 25.35 -9.60 13.57
N LEU A 470 24.31 -10.37 13.93
CA LEU A 470 22.94 -10.18 13.44
C LEU A 470 22.47 -8.75 13.76
N ILE A 471 22.50 -8.34 15.02
CA ILE A 471 22.01 -7.02 15.45
C ILE A 471 22.79 -5.88 14.76
N ARG A 472 24.12 -5.97 14.68
CA ARG A 472 24.97 -4.99 13.96
C ARG A 472 24.59 -4.86 12.49
N SER A 473 24.35 -5.99 11.82
CA SER A 473 23.95 -6.00 10.41
C SER A 473 22.59 -5.35 10.21
N LEU A 474 21.60 -5.67 11.06
CA LEU A 474 20.27 -5.05 11.00
C LEU A 474 20.33 -3.54 11.22
N ILE A 475 21.05 -3.07 12.26
CA ILE A 475 21.27 -1.64 12.52
C ILE A 475 21.84 -0.95 11.28
N SER A 476 22.88 -1.53 10.68
CA SER A 476 23.55 -0.98 9.50
C SER A 476 22.61 -0.85 8.29
N GLN A 477 21.86 -1.91 7.98
CA GLN A 477 20.94 -1.95 6.83
C GLN A 477 19.78 -0.96 7.01
N PHE A 478 19.14 -0.97 8.18
CA PHE A 478 18.03 -0.06 8.47
C PHE A 478 18.49 1.41 8.55
N SER A 479 19.67 1.68 9.14
CA SER A 479 20.23 3.04 9.17
C SER A 479 20.55 3.57 7.78
N HIS A 480 21.09 2.72 6.90
CA HIS A 480 21.37 3.09 5.51
C HIS A 480 20.09 3.43 4.76
N GLN A 481 19.07 2.56 4.86
CA GLN A 481 17.78 2.79 4.21
C GLN A 481 17.12 4.05 4.73
N ARG A 482 17.16 4.31 6.04
CA ARG A 482 16.61 5.52 6.68
C ARG A 482 17.14 6.84 6.09
N GLY A 483 18.30 6.86 5.43
CA GLY A 483 18.85 8.06 4.78
C GLY A 483 19.60 9.01 5.71
N GLY A 484 20.23 8.49 6.78
CA GLY A 484 21.06 9.25 7.71
C GLY A 484 21.23 8.53 9.05
N ILE A 485 22.16 8.98 9.89
CA ILE A 485 22.50 8.31 11.16
C ILE A 485 21.37 8.48 12.18
N PRO A 486 20.82 7.39 12.75
CA PRO A 486 19.82 7.47 13.83
C PRO A 486 20.37 8.19 15.07
N ALA A 487 19.55 9.03 15.71
CA ALA A 487 20.01 9.86 16.83
C ALA A 487 20.46 9.02 18.04
N ASN A 488 19.75 7.91 18.31
CA ASN A 488 20.11 6.96 19.35
C ASN A 488 21.44 6.25 19.05
N LEU A 489 21.71 5.92 17.79
CA LEU A 489 22.97 5.32 17.36
C LEU A 489 24.14 6.31 17.47
N ALA A 490 23.94 7.57 17.06
CA ALA A 490 24.93 8.63 17.21
C ALA A 490 25.25 8.92 18.68
N ALA A 491 24.23 8.92 19.55
CA ALA A 491 24.40 9.08 20.99
C ALA A 491 25.18 7.90 21.60
N LEU A 492 24.87 6.67 21.18
CA LEU A 492 25.58 5.47 21.62
C LEU A 492 27.06 5.50 21.18
N TYR A 493 27.34 5.88 19.94
CA TYR A 493 28.70 6.05 19.45
C TYR A 493 29.48 7.08 20.27
N LYS A 494 28.90 8.25 20.55
CA LYS A 494 29.53 9.29 21.39
C LYS A 494 29.77 8.82 22.82
N LEU A 495 28.86 8.02 23.38
CA LEU A 495 28.99 7.48 24.73
C LEU A 495 30.14 6.47 24.84
N CYS A 496 30.27 5.59 23.85
CA CYS A 496 31.35 4.59 23.80
C CYS A 496 32.71 5.22 23.41
N GLY A 497 32.69 6.32 22.67
CA GLY A 497 33.88 6.93 22.06
C GLY A 497 34.51 6.03 20.98
N ASP A 498 35.68 6.43 20.48
CA ASP A 498 36.36 5.74 19.37
C ASP A 498 37.04 4.42 19.75
N SER A 499 37.04 4.04 21.04
CA SER A 499 37.88 2.96 21.57
C SER A 499 37.11 1.83 22.26
N GLN A 500 35.80 1.96 22.49
CA GLN A 500 34.99 0.91 23.12
C GLN A 500 33.87 0.43 22.21
N GLN A 501 33.61 -0.88 22.26
CA GLN A 501 32.49 -1.52 21.57
C GLN A 501 31.24 -1.53 22.47
N PRO A 502 30.03 -1.33 21.91
CA PRO A 502 28.80 -1.36 22.68
C PRO A 502 28.46 -2.80 23.09
N SER A 503 27.79 -2.95 24.23
CA SER A 503 27.22 -4.24 24.62
C SER A 503 26.07 -4.64 23.70
N VAL A 504 25.75 -5.94 23.67
CA VAL A 504 24.62 -6.47 22.88
C VAL A 504 23.29 -5.84 23.28
N ASN A 505 23.07 -5.59 24.57
CA ASN A 505 21.84 -4.95 25.03
C ASN A 505 21.72 -3.52 24.52
N GLN A 506 22.81 -2.75 24.53
CA GLN A 506 22.83 -1.39 23.95
C GLN A 506 22.58 -1.41 22.44
N LEU A 507 23.09 -2.43 21.72
CA LEU A 507 22.81 -2.63 20.31
C LEU A 507 21.34 -3.00 20.07
N GLN A 508 20.74 -3.84 20.91
CA GLN A 508 19.32 -4.17 20.83
C GLN A 508 18.43 -2.97 21.10
N ASP A 509 18.72 -2.18 22.14
CA ASP A 509 18.02 -0.91 22.42
C ASP A 509 18.14 0.08 21.25
N ALA A 510 19.34 0.18 20.65
CA ALA A 510 19.56 1.00 19.48
C ALA A 510 18.74 0.49 18.28
N LEU A 511 18.75 -0.82 18.03
CA LEU A 511 17.98 -1.44 16.96
C LEU A 511 16.48 -1.24 17.18
N GLU A 512 15.94 -1.44 18.38
CA GLU A 512 14.51 -1.20 18.68
C GLU A 512 14.11 0.25 18.38
N GLY A 513 14.93 1.23 18.78
CA GLY A 513 14.73 2.62 18.35
C GLY A 513 14.77 2.77 16.82
N ILE A 514 15.69 2.08 16.15
CA ILE A 514 15.82 2.04 14.68
C ILE A 514 14.75 1.15 14.01
N LEU A 515 13.92 0.41 14.72
CA LEU A 515 12.76 -0.28 14.14
C LEU A 515 11.50 0.58 14.31
N ASN A 516 11.40 1.34 15.39
CA ASN A 516 10.21 2.12 15.75
C ASN A 516 10.01 3.44 14.98
N GLU A 517 11.00 3.96 14.25
CA GLU A 517 10.75 5.11 13.39
C GLU A 517 10.15 4.71 12.00
N PHE A 518 9.97 3.42 11.65
CA PHE A 518 9.57 2.83 10.34
C PHE A 518 8.13 2.42 10.51
N PHE A 519 7.36 2.56 9.45
CA PHE A 519 5.98 2.12 9.45
C PHE A 519 5.90 0.60 9.44
N ASP A 520 6.59 -0.02 8.48
CA ASP A 520 6.77 -1.46 8.39
C ASP A 520 8.26 -1.78 8.25
N THR A 521 8.71 -2.83 8.94
CA THR A 521 10.06 -3.39 8.83
C THR A 521 9.98 -4.87 8.51
N TYR A 522 10.75 -5.32 7.53
CA TYR A 522 10.85 -6.73 7.15
C TYR A 522 12.23 -7.23 7.50
N ILE A 523 12.30 -8.24 8.36
CA ILE A 523 13.53 -8.88 8.78
C ILE A 523 13.51 -10.33 8.27
N VAL A 524 14.47 -10.66 7.41
CA VAL A 524 14.67 -12.02 6.89
C VAL A 524 15.90 -12.61 7.55
N ILE A 525 15.71 -13.67 8.35
CA ILE A 525 16.80 -14.38 9.03
C ILE A 525 16.90 -15.79 8.45
N ASP A 526 17.97 -16.07 7.72
CA ASP A 526 18.20 -17.38 7.12
C ASP A 526 19.09 -18.26 8.02
N ALA A 527 18.80 -19.56 8.03
CA ALA A 527 19.61 -20.61 8.65
C ALA A 527 19.88 -20.41 10.17
N LEU A 528 18.86 -20.02 10.95
CA LEU A 528 19.01 -19.76 12.39
C LEU A 528 19.64 -20.94 13.17
N ASP A 529 19.47 -22.18 12.70
CA ASP A 529 20.09 -23.36 13.30
C ASP A 529 21.63 -23.41 13.20
N GLU A 530 22.24 -22.51 12.44
CA GLU A 530 23.69 -22.31 12.37
C GLU A 530 24.19 -21.21 13.35
N CYS A 531 23.29 -20.61 14.15
CA CYS A 531 23.64 -19.63 15.17
C CYS A 531 24.27 -20.30 16.41
N THR A 532 25.45 -19.83 16.81
CA THR A 532 26.14 -20.29 18.04
C THR A 532 25.47 -19.75 19.30
N ASP A 533 24.92 -18.54 19.24
CA ASP A 533 24.22 -17.87 20.35
C ASP A 533 22.69 -18.10 20.31
N LEU A 534 22.26 -19.31 19.96
CA LEU A 534 20.86 -19.63 19.61
C LEU A 534 19.84 -19.17 20.67
N GLU A 535 20.11 -19.39 21.95
CA GLU A 535 19.20 -18.99 23.03
C GLU A 535 19.00 -17.47 23.11
N LYS A 536 20.07 -16.69 22.90
CA LYS A 536 20.00 -15.22 22.90
C LYS A 536 19.17 -14.73 21.70
N THR A 537 19.39 -15.32 20.53
CA THR A 537 18.65 -14.97 19.31
C THR A 537 17.17 -15.33 19.43
N LEU A 538 16.85 -16.52 19.95
CA LEU A 538 15.46 -16.95 20.18
C LEU A 538 14.73 -16.02 21.16
N ASN A 539 15.38 -15.66 22.27
CA ASN A 539 14.81 -14.73 23.24
C ASN A 539 14.59 -13.34 22.64
N TRP A 540 15.53 -12.86 21.82
CA TRP A 540 15.39 -11.58 21.13
C TRP A 540 14.23 -11.59 20.13
N VAL A 541 14.13 -12.59 19.26
CA VAL A 541 13.01 -12.73 18.30
C VAL A 541 11.67 -12.75 19.06
N ARG A 542 11.58 -13.54 20.15
CA ARG A 542 10.39 -13.59 20.99
C ARG A 542 10.01 -12.22 21.55
N ASN A 543 10.99 -11.46 22.05
CA ASN A 543 10.75 -10.15 22.65
C ASN A 543 10.31 -9.11 21.61
N ILE A 544 10.84 -9.16 20.38
CA ILE A 544 10.38 -8.27 19.30
C ILE A 544 8.93 -8.58 18.91
N VAL A 545 8.56 -9.86 18.81
CA VAL A 545 7.23 -10.29 18.37
C VAL A 545 6.16 -10.10 19.46
N LEU A 546 6.44 -10.56 20.69
CA LEU A 546 5.47 -10.55 21.80
C LEU A 546 5.56 -9.31 22.70
N GLY A 547 6.65 -8.55 22.60
CA GLY A 547 6.99 -7.49 23.54
C GLY A 547 7.92 -7.97 24.66
N THR A 548 8.67 -7.03 25.22
CA THR A 548 9.56 -7.24 26.36
C THR A 548 8.77 -7.32 27.68
N PRO A 549 9.31 -7.98 28.73
CA PRO A 549 8.71 -7.96 30.06
C PRO A 549 8.50 -6.56 30.65
N ALA A 550 9.24 -5.56 30.16
CA ALA A 550 9.10 -4.16 30.53
C ALA A 550 7.96 -3.42 29.78
N GLY A 551 7.16 -4.13 28.97
CA GLY A 551 6.04 -3.57 28.21
C GLY A 551 6.42 -2.83 26.93
N ARG A 552 7.71 -2.85 26.52
CA ARG A 552 8.14 -2.29 25.23
C ARG A 552 7.85 -3.29 24.12
N LYS A 553 7.14 -2.86 23.07
CA LYS A 553 6.85 -3.67 21.88
C LYS A 553 7.23 -2.88 20.63
N VAL A 554 7.88 -3.54 19.67
CA VAL A 554 8.13 -2.96 18.36
C VAL A 554 6.88 -3.19 17.51
N GLU A 555 6.30 -2.11 16.99
CA GLU A 555 5.15 -2.18 16.09
C GLU A 555 5.60 -2.25 14.63
N GLY A 556 4.76 -2.79 13.74
CA GLY A 556 5.08 -2.84 12.30
C GLY A 556 6.26 -3.76 11.94
N CYS A 557 6.62 -4.73 12.79
CA CYS A 557 7.73 -5.64 12.51
C CYS A 557 7.27 -6.98 11.95
N HIS A 558 7.74 -7.30 10.75
CA HIS A 558 7.54 -8.56 10.05
C HIS A 558 8.84 -9.35 10.10
N ILE A 559 8.85 -10.48 10.79
CA ILE A 559 10.04 -11.33 10.90
C ILE A 559 9.73 -12.67 10.24
N VAL A 560 10.56 -13.06 9.27
CA VAL A 560 10.58 -14.42 8.74
C VAL A 560 11.90 -15.07 9.10
N VAL A 561 11.83 -16.29 9.62
CA VAL A 561 13.01 -17.06 10.01
C VAL A 561 13.00 -18.39 9.30
N THR A 562 14.14 -18.76 8.71
CA THR A 562 14.36 -20.12 8.21
C THR A 562 15.26 -20.92 9.14
N SER A 563 14.94 -22.20 9.35
CA SER A 563 15.80 -23.09 10.14
C SER A 563 15.51 -24.58 9.91
N ARG A 564 16.37 -25.45 10.45
CA ARG A 564 15.98 -26.82 10.81
C ARG A 564 15.01 -26.83 12.00
N PRO A 565 14.13 -27.83 12.12
CA PRO A 565 13.22 -27.98 13.26
C PRO A 565 13.93 -28.59 14.49
N LEU A 566 15.01 -27.94 14.96
CA LEU A 566 15.69 -28.34 16.19
C LEU A 566 14.75 -28.15 17.39
N GLU A 567 14.82 -29.03 18.39
CA GLU A 567 13.90 -29.02 19.55
C GLU A 567 13.82 -27.65 20.24
N ALA A 568 14.98 -27.01 20.47
CA ALA A 568 15.05 -25.70 21.09
C ALA A 568 14.34 -24.61 20.28
N ILE A 569 14.42 -24.66 18.95
CA ILE A 569 13.76 -23.71 18.04
C ILE A 569 12.25 -23.99 18.01
N THR A 570 11.87 -25.25 17.79
CA THR A 570 10.46 -25.69 17.71
C THR A 570 9.70 -25.27 18.96
N LYS A 571 10.28 -25.46 20.15
CA LYS A 571 9.64 -25.08 21.42
C LYS A 571 9.26 -23.60 21.50
N VAL A 572 10.06 -22.71 20.93
CA VAL A 572 9.80 -21.26 20.96
C VAL A 572 8.91 -20.85 19.80
N PHE A 573 9.23 -21.30 18.58
CA PHE A 573 8.59 -20.82 17.36
C PHE A 573 7.19 -21.39 17.14
N THR A 574 6.86 -22.58 17.64
CA THR A 574 5.47 -23.06 17.61
C THR A 574 4.53 -22.21 18.47
N VAL A 575 5.04 -21.53 19.50
CA VAL A 575 4.26 -20.56 20.29
C VAL A 575 4.05 -19.25 19.52
N LEU A 576 5.04 -18.84 18.71
CA LEU A 576 4.95 -17.60 17.91
C LEU A 576 4.16 -17.79 16.61
N ASP A 577 4.25 -18.97 16.00
CA ASP A 577 3.60 -19.33 14.74
C ASP A 577 3.17 -20.82 14.75
N PRO A 578 1.92 -21.11 15.15
CA PRO A 578 1.36 -22.46 15.13
C PRO A 578 1.24 -23.06 13.73
N HIS A 579 1.27 -22.22 12.68
CA HIS A 579 1.05 -22.60 11.28
C HIS A 579 2.32 -22.46 10.44
N SER A 580 3.47 -22.85 11.02
CA SER A 580 4.78 -22.86 10.34
C SER A 580 4.76 -23.66 9.04
N ILE A 581 5.52 -23.21 8.04
CA ILE A 581 5.60 -23.87 6.73
C ILE A 581 6.82 -24.79 6.70
N ASP A 582 6.64 -26.07 6.36
CA ASP A 582 7.75 -26.96 6.05
C ASP A 582 7.98 -27.00 4.53
N VAL A 583 9.16 -26.55 4.08
CA VAL A 583 9.51 -26.49 2.66
C VAL A 583 9.57 -27.89 2.03
N GLY A 584 9.99 -28.91 2.78
CA GLY A 584 10.15 -30.27 2.27
C GLY A 584 8.84 -31.05 2.17
N GLU A 585 7.86 -30.72 3.03
CA GLU A 585 6.59 -31.43 3.13
C GLU A 585 5.40 -30.67 2.53
N ALA A 586 5.59 -29.43 2.07
CA ALA A 586 4.53 -28.62 1.47
C ALA A 586 3.96 -29.30 0.19
N PRO A 587 2.68 -29.69 0.17
CA PRO A 587 2.10 -30.43 -0.95
C PRO A 587 2.04 -29.62 -2.25
N GLU A 588 2.00 -28.30 -2.16
CA GLU A 588 2.06 -27.37 -3.30
C GLU A 588 3.46 -27.20 -3.88
N ASN A 589 4.51 -27.62 -3.14
CA ASN A 589 5.88 -27.45 -3.55
C ASN A 589 6.27 -28.48 -4.63
N ARG A 590 6.20 -28.04 -5.90
CA ARG A 590 6.67 -28.80 -7.07
C ARG A 590 8.01 -28.29 -7.62
N ASP A 591 8.78 -27.55 -6.82
CA ASP A 591 9.97 -26.87 -7.31
C ASP A 591 11.09 -27.87 -7.68
N ILE A 592 11.22 -29.00 -6.98
CA ILE A 592 12.16 -30.07 -7.36
C ILE A 592 11.82 -30.60 -8.75
N MET A 593 10.53 -30.74 -9.06
CA MET A 593 10.06 -31.21 -10.36
C MET A 593 10.31 -30.22 -11.49
N LYS A 594 10.11 -28.93 -11.22
CA LYS A 594 10.46 -27.85 -12.16
C LYS A 594 11.96 -27.84 -12.43
N TYR A 595 12.78 -27.95 -11.37
CA TYR A 595 14.23 -28.04 -11.50
C TYR A 595 14.66 -29.25 -12.33
N LEU A 596 14.13 -30.44 -12.04
CA LEU A 596 14.42 -31.66 -12.79
C LEU A 596 14.05 -31.53 -14.27
N ASN A 597 12.86 -31.00 -14.60
CA ASN A 597 12.43 -30.80 -15.99
C ASN A 597 13.44 -29.96 -16.76
N PHE A 598 13.83 -28.82 -16.20
CA PHE A 598 14.82 -27.94 -16.83
C PHE A 598 16.17 -28.62 -17.02
N GLN A 599 16.63 -29.40 -16.03
CA GLN A 599 17.89 -30.14 -16.14
C GLN A 599 17.81 -31.25 -17.20
N MET A 600 16.66 -31.91 -17.37
CA MET A 600 16.45 -32.90 -18.44
C MET A 600 16.47 -32.27 -19.83
N GLU A 601 15.93 -31.07 -19.98
CA GLU A 601 15.93 -30.33 -21.24
C GLU A 601 17.30 -29.77 -21.59
N SER A 602 18.09 -29.35 -20.60
CA SER A 602 19.40 -28.71 -20.80
C SER A 602 20.58 -29.69 -20.82
N LYS A 603 20.77 -30.50 -19.77
CA LYS A 603 21.94 -31.39 -19.64
C LYS A 603 21.79 -32.70 -20.40
N PHE A 604 20.56 -33.17 -20.60
CA PHE A 604 20.26 -34.46 -21.22
C PHE A 604 19.57 -34.30 -22.58
N GLU A 605 19.77 -33.16 -23.26
CA GLU A 605 19.18 -32.87 -24.58
C GLU A 605 19.49 -33.94 -25.64
N ASN A 606 20.59 -34.68 -25.48
CA ASN A 606 21.00 -35.75 -26.40
C ASN A 606 20.48 -37.15 -26.03
N CYS A 607 19.81 -37.31 -24.87
CA CYS A 607 19.21 -38.57 -24.47
C CYS A 607 17.79 -38.72 -25.04
N ASP A 608 17.37 -39.95 -25.31
CA ASP A 608 15.97 -40.22 -25.70
C ASP A 608 14.98 -39.93 -24.57
N GLU A 609 13.71 -39.79 -24.93
CA GLU A 609 12.64 -39.39 -24.00
C GLU A 609 12.42 -40.45 -22.91
N GLU A 610 12.64 -41.74 -23.23
CA GLU A 610 12.47 -42.84 -22.27
C GLU A 610 13.55 -42.81 -21.19
N THR A 611 14.79 -42.54 -21.57
CA THR A 611 15.94 -42.41 -20.66
C THR A 611 15.78 -41.18 -19.77
N ARG A 612 15.35 -40.03 -20.31
CA ARG A 612 15.05 -38.84 -19.50
C ARG A 612 13.95 -39.11 -18.47
N LYS A 613 12.88 -39.82 -18.87
CA LYS A 613 11.80 -40.22 -17.94
C LYS A 613 12.31 -41.13 -16.83
N LYS A 614 13.15 -42.12 -17.15
CA LYS A 614 13.75 -43.04 -16.16
C LYS A 614 14.66 -42.31 -15.17
N ILE A 615 15.54 -41.43 -15.64
CA ILE A 615 16.43 -40.62 -14.79
C ILE A 615 15.60 -39.73 -13.89
N LYS A 616 14.63 -39.01 -14.46
CA LYS A 616 13.75 -38.11 -13.71
C LYS A 616 12.99 -38.84 -12.61
N SER A 617 12.37 -39.98 -12.90
CA SER A 617 11.62 -40.77 -11.91
C SER A 617 12.53 -41.23 -10.76
N LYS A 618 13.72 -41.75 -11.06
CA LYS A 618 14.67 -42.18 -10.02
C LYS A 618 15.14 -41.03 -9.14
N LEU A 619 15.39 -39.87 -9.72
CA LEU A 619 15.82 -38.69 -8.98
C LEU A 619 14.68 -38.08 -8.15
N GLU A 620 13.44 -38.13 -8.65
CA GLU A 620 12.25 -37.70 -7.91
C GLU A 620 12.01 -38.60 -6.69
N ASP A 621 12.00 -39.93 -6.89
CA ASP A 621 11.80 -40.91 -5.82
C ASP A 621 12.90 -40.82 -4.75
N GLY A 622 14.15 -40.53 -5.14
CA GLY A 622 15.28 -40.40 -4.23
C GLY A 622 15.47 -39.01 -3.61
N ALA A 623 14.81 -37.97 -4.13
CA ALA A 623 15.02 -36.59 -3.68
C ALA A 623 14.60 -36.40 -2.22
N ASP A 624 13.49 -37.03 -1.82
CA ASP A 624 12.88 -36.89 -0.51
C ASP A 624 12.74 -35.41 -0.07
N GLY A 625 12.51 -34.47 -0.99
CA GLY A 625 12.46 -33.03 -0.67
C GLY A 625 13.84 -32.32 -0.54
N SER A 626 14.94 -32.91 -1.01
CA SER A 626 16.29 -32.31 -1.01
C SER A 626 16.80 -31.94 -2.40
N PHE A 627 16.82 -30.64 -2.72
CA PHE A 627 17.47 -30.11 -3.92
C PHE A 627 18.96 -30.43 -3.97
N ARG A 628 19.63 -30.36 -2.82
CA ARG A 628 21.07 -30.61 -2.75
C ARG A 628 21.42 -32.04 -3.16
N TRP A 629 20.62 -33.02 -2.75
CA TRP A 629 20.82 -34.41 -3.16
C TRP A 629 20.66 -34.55 -4.68
N VAL A 630 19.57 -34.01 -5.23
CA VAL A 630 19.30 -34.05 -6.68
C VAL A 630 20.42 -33.38 -7.48
N ALA A 631 20.87 -32.19 -7.05
CA ALA A 631 21.94 -31.47 -7.72
C ALA A 631 23.29 -32.22 -7.69
N LEU A 632 23.61 -32.92 -6.58
CA LEU A 632 24.80 -33.76 -6.48
C LEU A 632 24.71 -34.96 -7.42
N GLN A 633 23.56 -35.64 -7.47
CA GLN A 633 23.35 -36.74 -8.40
C GLN A 633 23.50 -36.25 -9.86
N LEU A 634 22.93 -35.10 -10.21
CA LEU A 634 23.07 -34.51 -11.57
C LEU A 634 24.47 -33.95 -11.89
N ALA A 635 25.34 -33.81 -10.89
CA ALA A 635 26.73 -33.41 -11.06
C ALA A 635 27.66 -34.62 -11.24
N GLU A 636 27.24 -35.80 -10.79
CA GLU A 636 27.91 -37.06 -11.13
C GLU A 636 27.68 -37.36 -12.62
N ASP A 637 28.72 -37.81 -13.31
CA ASP A 637 28.71 -38.01 -14.75
C ASP A 637 27.92 -39.29 -15.11
N TRP A 638 26.60 -39.16 -15.23
CA TRP A 638 25.68 -40.28 -15.55
C TRP A 638 25.97 -40.93 -16.91
N THR A 639 26.75 -40.30 -17.78
CA THR A 639 27.19 -40.87 -19.05
C THR A 639 27.95 -42.19 -18.89
N ARG A 640 28.69 -42.37 -17.79
CA ARG A 640 29.36 -43.65 -17.44
C ARG A 640 28.39 -44.71 -16.91
N PHE A 641 27.39 -44.32 -16.11
CA PHE A 641 26.43 -45.27 -15.52
C PHE A 641 25.44 -45.82 -16.55
N ILE A 642 25.07 -45.04 -17.56
CA ILE A 642 24.16 -45.45 -18.63
C ILE A 642 24.85 -46.45 -19.59
N THR A 643 26.18 -46.40 -19.72
CA THR A 643 26.93 -47.31 -20.60
C THR A 643 27.32 -48.65 -19.95
N GLU A 644 27.46 -48.72 -18.62
CA GLU A 644 27.94 -49.94 -17.93
C GLU A 644 26.85 -50.72 -17.17
N SER A 645 25.66 -50.15 -16.91
CA SER A 645 24.62 -50.81 -16.09
C SER A 645 23.41 -51.34 -16.87
N TRP A 646 23.39 -51.21 -18.20
CA TRP A 646 22.28 -51.63 -19.07
C TRP A 646 22.71 -52.48 -20.27
N SER A 647 23.82 -53.23 -20.14
CA SER A 647 24.21 -54.33 -21.05
C SER A 647 23.84 -55.68 -20.47
#